data_AF-A0A0J8QPE1-F1
#
_entry.id   AF-A0A0J8QPE1-F1
#
_cell.length_a   1.000
_cell.length_b   1.000
_cell.length_c   1.000
_cell.angle_alpha   90.00
_cell.angle_beta   90.00
_cell.angle_gamma   90.00
#
_symmetry.space_group_name_H-M   'P 1'
#
loop_
_entity.id
_entity.type
_entity.pdbx_description
1 polymer ?
#
loop_
_entity_poly.entity_id
_entity_poly.type
_entity_poly.pdbx_seq_one_letter_code
_entity_poly.pdbx_strand_id
1 'polypeptide(L)'
;MIQLKEVIDSVSQCEQMVEKGDIEDAIDELDDVERLIAGENTIKPRADALSDSFIDLRGIKALQGASDDLMQLRYRIGMGYESRFLEALLQDLRVHVEAVAPEITLLRLGDTFQRSRRAHRQIPSTPKYMHVDHELRSRLRRDLAGLGRSHHTMPAATSFKNAILREMKSIIRHQLPSSSDDDTESIMSASTRGGRQLTQQEKSSILARNLRALDPEDAHSMLAKIYTGISESLRRLSVQVKVLLDITSGLEHSPNPNAIRSPSRSPSVPNFNDPASPGEFATIAKDEILQVLDMSSLLGQAVDIVQSQMVKVLKVRLEQIENLTLPQFLRLFADECEAISGRSGAALKTVVDNQIKAYIGSFSERHKHRIVQVMDSDKWDAKDFGDSETVLLNRILQASTGEVDVWLATSRIWEDEANGTETATNGSPINGNDVSVTSKDRLRDAIIDEQKYILPESAILMISLHISWNASNYFNSRLSQLILGAGATKSAGLKNITTKHLALASQALSLIMALIPYVREFIRRHCTSPPLIAEFDKVRRLYQEHQSGIHEKLVDIMSSRAAVHANSMKKIDWESQRDVNAISPYMETLAKETGTLHRVLTKHLPDTTVMMIMAPVFANYRDQWTRAFQSVTLNSETARQRMLSDVQFFKSKIDKLDGSADLGEHLIGIVKSKTIVSPPANNASPQPVKSLSSPPQELETGDPEPAKIIPK
;
A
#
# COMPACT_ATOMS: atom_id res chain seq x y z
N MET A 1 -38.62 -53.50 54.27
CA MET A 1 -38.98 -54.33 53.08
C MET A 1 -39.83 -53.55 52.08
N ILE A 2 -40.88 -52.84 52.51
CA ILE A 2 -41.74 -52.02 51.61
C ILE A 2 -40.93 -50.89 50.96
N GLN A 3 -40.23 -50.07 51.76
CA GLN A 3 -39.31 -49.02 51.27
C GLN A 3 -38.25 -49.54 50.28
N LEU A 4 -37.71 -50.75 50.50
CA LEU A 4 -36.70 -51.35 49.63
C LEU A 4 -37.28 -51.79 48.27
N LYS A 5 -38.46 -52.42 48.28
CA LYS A 5 -39.17 -52.79 47.05
C LYS A 5 -39.51 -51.54 46.22
N GLU A 6 -39.95 -50.50 46.92
CA GLU A 6 -40.31 -49.22 46.33
C GLU A 6 -39.10 -48.49 45.71
N VAL A 7 -37.93 -48.53 46.35
CA VAL A 7 -36.67 -48.03 45.75
C VAL A 7 -36.36 -48.78 44.45
N ILE A 8 -36.44 -50.12 44.44
CA ILE A 8 -36.16 -50.93 43.24
C ILE A 8 -37.15 -50.64 42.11
N ASP A 9 -38.45 -50.60 42.42
CA ASP A 9 -39.50 -50.31 41.44
C ASP A 9 -39.33 -48.89 40.85
N SER A 10 -38.88 -47.93 41.65
CA SER A 10 -38.64 -46.54 41.21
C SER A 10 -37.36 -46.39 40.39
N VAL A 11 -36.29 -47.14 40.70
CA VAL A 11 -35.07 -47.21 39.87
C VAL A 11 -35.42 -47.71 38.47
N SER A 12 -36.23 -48.78 38.36
CA SER A 12 -36.67 -49.31 37.06
C SER A 12 -37.59 -48.33 36.30
N GLN A 13 -38.43 -47.57 37.01
CA GLN A 13 -39.22 -46.51 36.39
C GLN A 13 -38.35 -45.36 35.87
N CYS A 14 -37.33 -44.95 36.63
CA CYS A 14 -36.36 -43.94 36.21
C CYS A 14 -35.59 -44.40 34.97
N GLU A 15 -35.15 -45.66 34.90
CA GLU A 15 -34.54 -46.25 33.69
C GLU A 15 -35.44 -46.11 32.46
N GLN A 16 -36.72 -46.46 32.58
CA GLN A 16 -37.67 -46.35 31.47
C GLN A 16 -37.91 -44.90 31.03
N MET A 17 -37.92 -43.94 31.96
CA MET A 17 -38.05 -42.51 31.64
C MET A 17 -36.82 -41.99 30.88
N VAL A 18 -35.62 -42.41 31.30
CA VAL A 18 -34.36 -42.07 30.61
C VAL A 18 -34.32 -42.67 29.20
N GLU A 19 -34.79 -43.91 29.01
CA GLU A 19 -34.88 -44.55 27.69
C GLU A 19 -35.88 -43.89 26.74
N LYS A 20 -36.98 -43.35 27.29
CA LYS A 20 -37.97 -42.57 26.53
C LYS A 20 -37.51 -41.15 26.20
N GLY A 21 -36.45 -40.66 26.84
CA GLY A 21 -35.93 -39.29 26.66
C GLY A 21 -36.61 -38.23 27.54
N ASP A 22 -37.42 -38.65 28.51
CA ASP A 22 -38.12 -37.80 29.48
C ASP A 22 -37.19 -37.43 30.64
N ILE A 23 -36.12 -36.71 30.32
CA ILE A 23 -35.00 -36.41 31.22
C ILE A 23 -35.44 -35.54 32.42
N GLU A 24 -36.47 -34.71 32.26
CA GLU A 24 -37.02 -33.83 33.32
C GLU A 24 -37.77 -34.64 34.39
N ASP A 25 -38.64 -35.55 33.97
CA ASP A 25 -39.35 -36.43 34.90
C ASP A 25 -38.39 -37.44 35.55
N ALA A 26 -37.36 -37.88 34.80
CA ALA A 26 -36.34 -38.80 35.30
C ALA A 26 -35.46 -38.19 36.41
N ILE A 27 -35.04 -36.91 36.31
CA ILE A 27 -34.26 -36.28 37.38
C ILE A 27 -35.10 -36.02 38.64
N ASP A 28 -36.39 -35.71 38.48
CA ASP A 28 -37.33 -35.58 39.60
C ASP A 28 -37.55 -36.92 40.31
N GLU A 29 -37.72 -38.01 39.55
CA GLU A 29 -37.85 -39.35 40.10
C GLU A 29 -36.55 -39.82 40.77
N LEU A 30 -35.39 -39.52 40.18
CA LEU A 30 -34.08 -39.84 40.75
C LEU A 30 -33.88 -39.17 42.12
N ASP A 31 -34.20 -37.87 42.24
CA ASP A 31 -34.07 -37.12 43.50
C ASP A 31 -35.05 -37.66 44.57
N ASP A 32 -36.26 -38.09 44.18
CA ASP A 32 -37.21 -38.74 45.09
C ASP A 32 -36.71 -40.12 45.56
N VAL A 33 -36.05 -40.89 44.68
CA VAL A 33 -35.43 -42.18 45.06
C VAL A 33 -34.26 -41.99 46.02
N GLU A 34 -33.43 -40.96 45.83
CA GLU A 34 -32.34 -40.66 46.76
C GLU A 34 -32.85 -40.22 48.14
N ARG A 35 -33.94 -39.42 48.19
CA ARG A 35 -34.62 -39.08 49.45
C ARG A 35 -35.16 -40.31 50.16
N LEU A 36 -35.75 -41.24 49.42
CA LEU A 36 -36.22 -42.51 49.99
C LEU A 36 -35.08 -43.36 50.54
N ILE A 37 -33.92 -43.38 49.88
CA ILE A 37 -32.74 -44.10 50.38
C ILE A 37 -32.17 -43.41 51.64
N ALA A 38 -32.23 -42.08 51.71
CA ALA A 38 -31.78 -41.29 52.86
C ALA A 38 -32.74 -41.33 54.07
N GLY A 39 -33.96 -41.84 53.89
CA GLY A 39 -34.99 -41.86 54.92
C GLY A 39 -35.78 -40.54 55.04
N GLU A 40 -35.83 -39.75 53.97
CA GLU A 40 -36.54 -38.48 53.90
C GLU A 40 -37.90 -38.62 53.18
N ASN A 41 -38.79 -37.65 53.39
CA ASN A 41 -40.09 -37.63 52.69
C ASN A 41 -39.90 -37.26 51.21
N THR A 42 -40.55 -38.00 50.31
CA THR A 42 -40.59 -37.72 48.87
C THR A 42 -41.40 -36.47 48.55
N ILE A 43 -41.10 -35.83 47.43
CA ILE A 43 -41.87 -34.69 46.90
C ILE A 43 -43.18 -35.19 46.31
N LYS A 44 -43.16 -36.30 45.55
CA LYS A 44 -44.37 -36.95 45.06
C LYS A 44 -45.03 -37.77 46.17
N PRO A 45 -46.33 -37.58 46.46
CA PRO A 45 -47.04 -38.38 47.45
C PRO A 45 -47.18 -39.82 46.92
N ARG A 46 -46.53 -40.77 47.59
CA ARG A 46 -46.53 -42.18 47.19
C ARG A 46 -47.67 -42.92 47.90
N ALA A 47 -48.48 -43.62 47.11
CA ALA A 47 -49.81 -44.11 47.50
C ALA A 47 -49.80 -45.12 48.68
N ASP A 48 -48.66 -45.75 48.97
CA ASP A 48 -48.53 -46.81 49.98
C ASP A 48 -47.74 -46.38 51.24
N ALA A 49 -47.41 -45.10 51.41
CA ALA A 49 -46.67 -44.60 52.57
C ALA A 49 -47.56 -44.51 53.84
N LEU A 50 -47.79 -45.65 54.49
CA LEU A 50 -48.26 -45.70 55.87
C LEU A 50 -47.19 -45.09 56.78
N SER A 51 -47.38 -43.81 57.11
CA SER A 51 -47.15 -43.12 58.39
C SER A 51 -46.23 -43.75 59.47
N ASP A 52 -45.07 -44.31 59.12
CA ASP A 52 -44.04 -44.69 60.09
C ASP A 52 -42.64 -44.45 59.48
N SER A 53 -41.79 -43.82 60.29
CA SER A 53 -40.43 -43.36 60.01
C SER A 53 -39.68 -44.13 58.91
N PHE A 54 -39.40 -43.48 57.77
CA PHE A 54 -38.45 -44.00 56.80
C PHE A 54 -37.08 -44.21 57.49
N ILE A 55 -36.43 -45.32 57.16
CA ILE A 55 -35.13 -45.69 57.74
C ILE A 55 -34.05 -45.29 56.75
N ASP A 56 -32.93 -44.75 57.24
CA ASP A 56 -31.75 -44.47 56.41
C ASP A 56 -31.13 -45.78 55.92
N LEU A 57 -31.14 -46.00 54.61
CA LEU A 57 -30.68 -47.22 53.95
C LEU A 57 -29.23 -47.10 53.42
N ARG A 58 -28.58 -45.92 53.54
CA ARG A 58 -27.25 -45.64 52.96
C ARG A 58 -26.13 -46.54 53.49
N GLY A 59 -26.28 -47.11 54.68
CA GLY A 59 -25.28 -47.99 55.30
C GLY A 59 -25.33 -49.47 54.86
N ILE A 60 -26.29 -49.85 54.01
CA ILE A 60 -26.54 -51.26 53.67
C ILE A 60 -25.68 -51.70 52.48
N LYS A 61 -24.70 -52.57 52.71
CA LYS A 61 -23.82 -53.13 51.65
C LYS A 61 -24.57 -53.83 50.51
N ALA A 62 -25.74 -54.39 50.77
CA ALA A 62 -26.57 -55.03 49.74
C ALA A 62 -27.18 -54.04 48.74
N LEU A 63 -27.22 -52.75 49.09
CA LEU A 63 -27.73 -51.66 48.24
C LEU A 63 -26.63 -50.96 47.43
N GLN A 64 -25.38 -51.41 47.54
CA GLN A 64 -24.27 -50.81 46.79
C GLN A 64 -24.50 -50.88 45.27
N GLY A 65 -25.02 -52.01 44.75
CA GLY A 65 -25.35 -52.14 43.32
C GLY A 65 -26.42 -51.14 42.87
N ALA A 66 -27.49 -50.97 43.64
CA ALA A 66 -28.53 -49.96 43.34
C ALA A 66 -27.99 -48.52 43.43
N SER A 67 -27.06 -48.24 44.33
CA SER A 67 -26.35 -46.96 44.40
C SER A 67 -25.49 -46.73 43.15
N ASP A 68 -24.84 -47.77 42.64
CA ASP A 68 -24.04 -47.69 41.41
C ASP A 68 -24.94 -47.47 40.18
N ASP A 69 -26.11 -48.14 40.12
CA ASP A 69 -27.12 -47.96 39.08
C ASP A 69 -27.71 -46.54 39.09
N LEU A 70 -27.99 -45.98 40.28
CA LEU A 70 -28.43 -44.59 40.44
C LEU A 70 -27.38 -43.59 39.97
N MET A 71 -26.09 -43.83 40.25
CA MET A 71 -24.99 -43.01 39.72
C MET A 71 -24.91 -43.08 38.19
N GLN A 72 -25.11 -44.26 37.59
CA GLN A 72 -25.16 -44.42 36.14
C GLN A 72 -26.37 -43.71 35.52
N LEU A 73 -27.54 -43.79 36.15
CA LEU A 73 -28.75 -43.07 35.73
C LEU A 73 -28.55 -41.56 35.80
N ARG A 74 -27.99 -41.05 36.91
CA ARG A 74 -27.63 -39.64 37.07
C ARG A 74 -26.70 -39.16 35.95
N TYR A 75 -25.69 -39.97 35.62
CA TYR A 75 -24.77 -39.68 34.51
C TYR A 75 -25.48 -39.65 33.15
N ARG A 76 -26.37 -40.62 32.85
CA ARG A 76 -27.15 -40.65 31.60
C ARG A 76 -28.11 -39.46 31.48
N ILE A 77 -28.76 -39.08 32.58
CA ILE A 77 -29.61 -37.88 32.67
C ILE A 77 -28.77 -36.63 32.41
N GLY A 78 -27.59 -36.54 33.04
CA GLY A 78 -26.62 -35.46 32.82
C GLY A 78 -26.16 -35.33 31.37
N MET A 79 -25.85 -36.44 30.70
CA MET A 79 -25.54 -36.50 29.26
C MET A 79 -26.70 -35.98 28.39
N GLY A 80 -27.94 -36.26 28.78
CA GLY A 80 -29.13 -35.76 28.11
C GLY A 80 -29.26 -34.24 28.19
N TYR A 81 -29.10 -33.68 29.40
CA TYR A 81 -29.07 -32.22 29.59
C TYR A 81 -27.87 -31.56 28.90
N GLU A 82 -26.69 -32.20 28.90
CA GLU A 82 -25.51 -31.74 28.17
C GLU A 82 -25.83 -31.60 26.67
N SER A 83 -26.43 -32.62 26.05
CA SER A 83 -26.79 -32.57 24.63
C SER A 83 -27.76 -31.42 24.33
N ARG A 84 -28.82 -31.24 25.13
CA ARG A 84 -29.81 -30.16 24.95
C ARG A 84 -29.17 -28.78 25.11
N PHE A 85 -28.29 -28.62 26.09
CA PHE A 85 -27.54 -27.39 26.37
C PHE A 85 -26.61 -27.01 25.21
N LEU A 86 -25.83 -27.98 24.72
CA LEU A 86 -24.93 -27.78 23.59
C LEU A 86 -25.67 -27.42 22.31
N GLU A 87 -26.75 -28.15 22.00
CA GLU A 87 -27.56 -27.92 20.81
C GLU A 87 -28.17 -26.51 20.81
N ALA A 88 -28.73 -26.07 21.95
CA ALA A 88 -29.32 -24.75 22.08
C ALA A 88 -28.30 -23.62 21.80
N LEU A 89 -27.09 -23.71 22.37
CA LEU A 89 -26.06 -22.68 22.20
C LEU A 89 -25.43 -22.70 20.80
N LEU A 90 -25.18 -23.89 20.24
CA LEU A 90 -24.63 -24.02 18.88
C LEU A 90 -25.63 -23.57 17.82
N GLN A 91 -26.91 -23.91 17.97
CA GLN A 91 -27.95 -23.50 17.04
C GLN A 91 -28.14 -21.98 17.06
N ASP A 92 -28.18 -21.37 18.24
CA ASP A 92 -28.23 -19.91 18.38
C ASP A 92 -27.05 -19.22 17.70
N LEU A 93 -25.84 -19.78 17.85
CA LEU A 93 -24.64 -19.25 17.22
C LEU A 93 -24.73 -19.32 15.68
N ARG A 94 -25.12 -20.48 15.13
CA ARG A 94 -25.25 -20.70 13.68
C ARG A 94 -26.31 -19.79 13.07
N VAL A 95 -27.50 -19.75 13.67
CA VAL A 95 -28.62 -18.91 13.20
C VAL A 95 -28.23 -17.44 13.21
N HIS A 96 -27.51 -16.97 14.25
CA HIS A 96 -27.04 -15.58 14.30
C HIS A 96 -26.07 -15.27 13.16
N VAL A 97 -25.10 -16.14 12.91
CA VAL A 97 -24.09 -15.95 11.85
C VAL A 97 -24.74 -15.93 10.47
N GLU A 98 -25.72 -16.79 10.22
CA GLU A 98 -26.46 -16.84 8.95
C GLU A 98 -27.41 -15.64 8.77
N ALA A 99 -27.98 -15.12 9.86
CA ALA A 99 -28.94 -14.01 9.81
C ALA A 99 -28.31 -12.62 9.59
N VAL A 100 -26.98 -12.49 9.72
CA VAL A 100 -26.26 -11.22 9.56
C VAL A 100 -25.54 -11.19 8.22
N ALA A 101 -25.96 -10.28 7.35
CA ALA A 101 -25.31 -10.05 6.07
C ALA A 101 -23.84 -9.56 6.27
N PRO A 102 -22.86 -10.08 5.52
CA PRO A 102 -21.45 -9.70 5.65
C PRO A 102 -21.20 -8.19 5.54
N GLU A 103 -21.93 -7.51 4.66
CA GLU A 103 -21.78 -6.08 4.36
C GLU A 103 -22.06 -5.21 5.60
N ILE A 104 -23.06 -5.60 6.41
CA ILE A 104 -23.41 -4.90 7.65
C ILE A 104 -22.25 -4.98 8.65
N THR A 105 -21.59 -6.13 8.70
CA THR A 105 -20.45 -6.35 9.59
C THR A 105 -19.23 -5.57 9.11
N LEU A 106 -18.96 -5.56 7.80
CA LEU A 106 -17.88 -4.77 7.19
C LEU A 106 -18.07 -3.27 7.38
N LEU A 107 -19.28 -2.73 7.18
CA LEU A 107 -19.60 -1.33 7.44
C LEU A 107 -19.34 -0.95 8.91
N ARG A 108 -19.79 -1.79 9.85
CA ARG A 108 -19.57 -1.57 11.29
C ARG A 108 -18.08 -1.58 11.64
N LEU A 109 -17.31 -2.48 11.02
CA LEU A 109 -15.85 -2.54 11.18
C LEU A 109 -15.19 -1.29 10.60
N GLY A 110 -15.59 -0.86 9.40
CA GLY A 110 -15.13 0.36 8.73
C GLY A 110 -15.38 1.63 9.55
N ASP A 111 -16.58 1.78 10.11
CA ASP A 111 -16.92 2.91 10.99
C ASP A 111 -16.08 2.92 12.28
N THR A 112 -15.86 1.74 12.87
CA THR A 112 -15.01 1.60 14.06
C THR A 112 -13.56 1.99 13.73
N PHE A 113 -13.09 1.63 12.55
CA PHE A 113 -11.77 2.00 12.07
C PHE A 113 -11.63 3.51 11.83
N GLN A 114 -12.60 4.13 11.15
CA GLN A 114 -12.56 5.58 10.90
C GLN A 114 -12.54 6.40 12.20
N ARG A 115 -13.18 5.93 13.27
CA ARG A 115 -13.13 6.58 14.61
C ARG A 115 -11.73 6.69 15.19
N SER A 116 -10.82 5.77 14.85
CA SER A 116 -9.43 5.82 15.31
C SER A 116 -8.62 6.93 14.61
N ARG A 117 -9.06 7.39 13.42
CA ARG A 117 -8.40 8.45 12.63
C ARG A 117 -9.16 9.78 12.58
N ARG A 118 -10.49 9.81 12.76
CA ARG A 118 -11.33 11.03 12.78
C ARG A 118 -12.53 10.89 13.70
N ALA A 119 -12.89 11.98 14.40
CA ALA A 119 -14.00 12.02 15.34
C ALA A 119 -15.37 12.05 14.64
N HIS A 120 -16.31 11.28 15.20
CA HIS A 120 -17.78 11.35 15.08
C HIS A 120 -18.45 11.08 13.72
N ARG A 121 -18.88 9.83 13.53
CA ARG A 121 -20.19 9.50 12.95
C ARG A 121 -20.94 8.50 13.85
N GLN A 122 -22.23 8.78 14.07
CA GLN A 122 -23.12 7.93 14.87
C GLN A 122 -23.57 6.72 14.06
N ILE A 123 -23.49 5.54 14.66
CA ILE A 123 -24.07 4.31 14.11
C ILE A 123 -25.58 4.34 14.41
N PRO A 124 -26.46 4.13 13.43
CA PRO A 124 -27.86 3.86 13.69
C PRO A 124 -28.05 2.41 14.15
N SER A 125 -28.90 2.21 15.15
CA SER A 125 -29.42 0.93 15.68
C SER A 125 -28.50 0.09 16.57
N THR A 126 -29.11 -0.56 17.57
CA THR A 126 -28.48 -1.52 18.46
C THR A 126 -28.07 -2.78 17.66
N PRO A 127 -26.85 -3.30 17.81
CA PRO A 127 -26.40 -4.45 17.02
C PRO A 127 -27.21 -5.72 17.30
N LYS A 128 -27.58 -6.45 16.24
CA LYS A 128 -28.38 -7.70 16.33
C LYS A 128 -27.80 -8.73 17.31
N TYR A 129 -26.48 -8.83 17.43
CA TYR A 129 -25.83 -9.79 18.34
C TYR A 129 -26.20 -9.59 19.82
N MET A 130 -26.63 -8.38 20.22
CA MET A 130 -27.03 -8.07 21.59
C MET A 130 -28.40 -8.64 21.98
N HIS A 131 -29.24 -8.99 21.01
CA HIS A 131 -30.59 -9.48 21.30
C HIS A 131 -30.61 -11.00 21.44
N VAL A 132 -30.85 -11.50 22.65
CA VAL A 132 -31.05 -12.93 22.91
C VAL A 132 -32.52 -13.17 23.18
N ASP A 133 -33.10 -14.16 22.51
CA ASP A 133 -34.51 -14.49 22.66
C ASP A 133 -34.85 -14.95 24.09
N HIS A 134 -36.03 -14.57 24.57
CA HIS A 134 -36.52 -14.96 25.90
C HIS A 134 -36.77 -16.48 25.97
N GLU A 135 -37.15 -17.10 24.86
CA GLU A 135 -37.32 -18.55 24.76
C GLU A 135 -35.99 -19.29 24.99
N LEU A 136 -34.90 -18.84 24.33
CA LEU A 136 -33.57 -19.40 24.53
C LEU A 136 -33.10 -19.23 25.98
N ARG A 137 -33.33 -18.06 26.58
CA ARG A 137 -32.97 -17.80 27.98
C ARG A 137 -33.71 -18.73 28.94
N SER A 138 -34.99 -18.99 28.69
CA SER A 138 -35.80 -19.93 29.49
C SER A 138 -35.31 -21.37 29.34
N ARG A 139 -35.02 -21.81 28.10
CA ARG A 139 -34.49 -23.15 27.82
C ARG A 139 -33.14 -23.38 28.51
N LEU A 140 -32.19 -22.43 28.37
CA LEU A 140 -30.88 -22.52 29.01
C LEU A 140 -30.97 -22.55 30.54
N ARG A 141 -31.92 -21.82 31.14
CA ARG A 141 -32.14 -21.85 32.60
C ARG A 141 -32.57 -23.23 33.08
N ARG A 142 -33.48 -23.88 32.34
CA ARG A 142 -33.95 -25.24 32.66
C ARG A 142 -32.83 -26.26 32.49
N ASP A 143 -32.11 -26.19 31.38
CA ASP A 143 -31.02 -27.14 31.08
C ASP A 143 -29.85 -26.99 32.09
N LEU A 144 -29.48 -25.76 32.48
CA LEU A 144 -28.47 -25.52 33.52
C LEU A 144 -28.90 -26.00 34.90
N ALA A 145 -30.18 -25.83 35.27
CA ALA A 145 -30.70 -26.35 36.53
C ALA A 145 -30.67 -27.89 36.55
N GLY A 146 -31.01 -28.54 35.43
CA GLY A 146 -30.89 -29.99 35.26
C GLY A 146 -29.44 -30.49 35.37
N LEU A 147 -28.49 -29.82 34.70
CA LEU A 147 -27.06 -30.12 34.79
C LEU A 147 -26.52 -30.00 36.22
N GLY A 148 -26.97 -28.98 36.96
CA GLY A 148 -26.61 -28.78 38.37
C GLY A 148 -27.11 -29.92 39.26
N ARG A 149 -28.38 -30.35 39.06
CA ARG A 149 -28.99 -31.47 39.79
C ARG A 149 -28.37 -32.83 39.45
N SER A 150 -27.90 -33.01 38.22
CA SER A 150 -27.23 -34.25 37.80
C SER A 150 -25.73 -34.28 38.08
N HIS A 151 -25.16 -33.26 38.75
CA HIS A 151 -23.71 -33.10 38.97
C HIS A 151 -22.86 -33.22 37.69
N HIS A 152 -23.39 -32.76 36.54
CA HIS A 152 -22.76 -32.93 35.22
C HIS A 152 -22.36 -31.59 34.57
N THR A 153 -22.17 -30.56 35.40
CA THR A 153 -21.83 -29.18 34.99
C THR A 153 -20.43 -29.07 34.39
N MET A 154 -19.43 -29.68 35.02
CA MET A 154 -18.02 -29.65 34.60
C MET A 154 -17.77 -30.38 33.25
N PRO A 155 -18.28 -31.61 33.04
CA PRO A 155 -18.24 -32.26 31.72
C PRO A 155 -18.95 -31.44 30.64
N ALA A 156 -20.15 -30.93 30.92
CA ALA A 156 -20.92 -30.14 29.95
C ALA A 156 -20.21 -28.83 29.55
N ALA A 157 -19.62 -28.12 30.51
CA ALA A 157 -18.84 -26.91 30.23
C ALA A 157 -17.58 -27.21 29.38
N THR A 158 -16.92 -28.33 29.64
CA THR A 158 -15.75 -28.78 28.85
C THR A 158 -16.17 -29.17 27.42
N SER A 159 -17.27 -29.91 27.27
CA SER A 159 -17.84 -30.25 25.97
C SER A 159 -18.28 -29.03 25.19
N PHE A 160 -18.87 -28.02 25.85
CA PHE A 160 -19.25 -26.75 25.24
C PHE A 160 -18.05 -26.00 24.70
N LYS A 161 -17.00 -25.85 25.53
CA LYS A 161 -15.72 -25.29 25.08
C LYS A 161 -15.19 -26.00 23.84
N ASN A 162 -15.14 -27.33 23.85
CA ASN A 162 -14.64 -28.11 22.73
C ASN A 162 -15.55 -28.03 21.48
N ALA A 163 -16.86 -27.88 21.67
CA ALA A 163 -17.82 -27.72 20.59
C ALA A 163 -17.67 -26.35 19.92
N ILE A 164 -17.55 -25.26 20.68
CA ILE A 164 -17.30 -23.91 20.16
C ILE A 164 -16.01 -23.84 19.35
N LEU A 165 -14.91 -24.42 19.86
CA LEU A 165 -13.64 -24.45 19.12
C LEU A 165 -13.73 -25.27 17.82
N ARG A 166 -14.61 -26.29 17.76
CA ARG A 166 -14.91 -27.04 16.52
C ARG A 166 -15.77 -26.22 15.57
N GLU A 167 -16.74 -25.48 16.08
CA GLU A 167 -17.63 -24.63 15.28
C GLU A 167 -16.86 -23.49 14.60
N MET A 168 -15.97 -22.81 15.33
CA MET A 168 -15.09 -21.77 14.77
C MET A 168 -14.24 -22.30 13.61
N LYS A 169 -13.74 -23.55 13.69
CA LYS A 169 -13.04 -24.22 12.58
C LYS A 169 -13.99 -24.60 11.44
N SER A 170 -15.25 -24.89 11.73
CA SER A 170 -16.27 -25.23 10.74
C SER A 170 -16.58 -24.03 9.84
N ILE A 171 -16.72 -22.83 10.41
CA ILE A 171 -16.97 -21.58 9.67
C ILE A 171 -15.89 -21.35 8.62
N ILE A 172 -14.61 -21.54 8.97
CA ILE A 172 -13.50 -21.42 8.01
C ILE A 172 -13.62 -22.50 6.94
N ARG A 173 -13.84 -23.77 7.32
CA ARG A 173 -13.91 -24.89 6.38
C ARG A 173 -15.02 -24.72 5.36
N HIS A 174 -16.22 -24.30 5.77
CA HIS A 174 -17.38 -24.13 4.88
C HIS A 174 -17.15 -23.08 3.78
N GLN A 175 -16.25 -22.11 4.01
CA GLN A 175 -15.93 -21.10 3.00
C GLN A 175 -14.76 -21.53 2.10
N LEU A 176 -14.03 -22.61 2.44
CA LEU A 176 -12.92 -23.09 1.61
C LEU A 176 -13.45 -23.86 0.39
N PRO A 177 -12.81 -23.74 -0.80
CA PRO A 177 -13.22 -24.40 -2.05
C PRO A 177 -13.24 -25.94 -2.06
N SER A 178 -12.97 -26.61 -0.94
CA SER A 178 -12.96 -28.07 -0.81
C SER A 178 -14.00 -28.57 0.19
N SER A 179 -15.03 -27.77 0.47
CA SER A 179 -16.10 -28.12 1.42
C SER A 179 -17.36 -28.66 0.78
N SER A 180 -17.48 -28.61 -0.55
CA SER A 180 -18.49 -29.39 -1.26
C SER A 180 -18.02 -30.85 -1.28
N ASP A 181 -18.80 -31.74 -0.68
CA ASP A 181 -18.65 -33.18 -0.90
C ASP A 181 -18.86 -33.51 -2.40
N ASP A 182 -19.58 -32.63 -3.12
CA ASP A 182 -19.98 -32.70 -4.52
C ASP A 182 -18.80 -32.73 -5.52
N ASP A 183 -17.73 -31.97 -5.28
CA ASP A 183 -16.55 -31.99 -6.16
C ASP A 183 -15.67 -33.23 -5.91
N THR A 184 -15.78 -33.83 -4.74
CA THR A 184 -15.11 -35.09 -4.42
C THR A 184 -15.78 -36.25 -5.15
N GLU A 185 -17.10 -36.23 -5.29
CA GLU A 185 -17.85 -37.21 -6.10
C GLU A 185 -17.61 -37.05 -7.61
N SER A 186 -17.45 -35.81 -8.11
CA SER A 186 -17.13 -35.56 -9.52
C SER A 186 -15.72 -36.03 -9.91
N ILE A 187 -14.74 -36.01 -9.00
CA ILE A 187 -13.42 -36.61 -9.23
C ILE A 187 -13.44 -38.14 -9.04
N MET A 188 -14.33 -38.68 -8.19
CA MET A 188 -14.52 -40.12 -8.06
C MET A 188 -15.09 -40.75 -9.34
N SER A 189 -15.83 -40.00 -10.14
CA SER A 189 -16.33 -40.44 -11.45
C SER A 189 -15.23 -40.65 -12.51
N ALA A 190 -14.00 -40.18 -12.27
CA ALA A 190 -12.86 -40.38 -13.17
C ALA A 190 -12.00 -41.62 -12.85
N SER A 191 -12.32 -42.41 -11.81
CA SER A 191 -11.53 -43.60 -11.46
C SER A 191 -12.35 -44.89 -11.53
N THR A 192 -12.36 -45.52 -12.71
CA THR A 192 -12.72 -46.93 -12.87
C THR A 192 -11.65 -47.91 -12.34
N ARG A 193 -10.72 -47.47 -11.47
CA ARG A 193 -9.70 -48.35 -10.89
C ARG A 193 -9.39 -47.98 -9.43
N GLY A 194 -10.01 -48.69 -8.50
CA GLY A 194 -9.52 -48.89 -7.13
C GLY A 194 -9.48 -47.62 -6.26
N GLY A 195 -10.52 -47.42 -5.44
CA GLY A 195 -10.61 -46.32 -4.49
C GLY A 195 -9.50 -46.35 -3.44
N ARG A 196 -8.44 -45.58 -3.65
CA ARG A 196 -7.46 -45.23 -2.62
C ARG A 196 -7.93 -43.95 -1.94
N GLN A 197 -8.19 -44.00 -0.63
CA GLN A 197 -8.44 -42.78 0.15
C GLN A 197 -7.25 -41.84 0.02
N LEU A 198 -7.51 -40.59 -0.37
CA LEU A 198 -6.49 -39.55 -0.46
C LEU A 198 -5.84 -39.32 0.90
N THR A 199 -4.51 -39.31 0.91
CA THR A 199 -3.71 -38.97 2.09
C THR A 199 -3.96 -37.52 2.51
N GLN A 200 -3.74 -37.20 3.78
CA GLN A 200 -3.91 -35.83 4.29
C GLN A 200 -3.04 -34.81 3.53
N GLN A 201 -1.86 -35.24 3.07
CA GLN A 201 -0.96 -34.43 2.26
C GLN A 201 -1.55 -34.15 0.86
N GLU A 202 -2.12 -35.16 0.19
CA GLU A 202 -2.80 -34.99 -1.11
C GLU A 202 -4.03 -34.08 -0.98
N LYS A 203 -4.82 -34.21 0.08
CA LYS A 203 -5.95 -33.29 0.35
C LYS A 203 -5.47 -31.85 0.54
N SER A 204 -4.37 -31.64 1.26
CA SER A 204 -3.81 -30.31 1.49
C SER A 204 -3.23 -29.68 0.22
N SER A 205 -2.65 -30.47 -0.69
CA SER A 205 -2.09 -29.95 -1.95
C SER A 205 -3.18 -29.60 -2.95
N ILE A 206 -4.27 -30.38 -3.02
CA ILE A 206 -5.45 -30.07 -3.83
C ILE A 206 -6.11 -28.78 -3.35
N LEU A 207 -6.33 -28.65 -2.04
CA LEU A 207 -6.87 -27.42 -1.46
C LEU A 207 -5.95 -26.23 -1.76
N ALA A 208 -4.63 -26.38 -1.62
CA ALA A 208 -3.69 -25.31 -1.93
C ALA A 208 -3.74 -24.89 -3.41
N ARG A 209 -3.93 -25.85 -4.33
CA ARG A 209 -4.12 -25.56 -5.76
C ARG A 209 -5.42 -24.80 -6.02
N ASN A 210 -6.54 -25.25 -5.45
CA ASN A 210 -7.84 -24.59 -5.63
C ASN A 210 -7.83 -23.19 -5.01
N LEU A 211 -7.20 -23.04 -3.84
CA LEU A 211 -6.97 -21.74 -3.21
C LEU A 211 -6.09 -20.82 -4.04
N ARG A 212 -5.19 -21.32 -4.89
CA ARG A 212 -4.41 -20.48 -5.82
C ARG A 212 -5.17 -20.15 -7.10
N ALA A 213 -6.10 -21.01 -7.50
CA ALA A 213 -6.91 -20.86 -8.71
C ALA A 213 -8.10 -19.91 -8.56
N LEU A 214 -8.51 -19.58 -7.33
CA LEU A 214 -9.57 -18.60 -7.06
C LEU A 214 -9.22 -17.20 -7.60
N ASP A 215 -10.16 -16.60 -8.31
CA ASP A 215 -10.09 -15.23 -8.79
C ASP A 215 -10.04 -14.20 -7.64
N PRO A 216 -9.57 -12.96 -7.89
CA PRO A 216 -9.45 -11.94 -6.84
C PRO A 216 -10.77 -11.64 -6.11
N GLU A 217 -11.89 -11.54 -6.84
CA GLU A 217 -13.21 -11.24 -6.28
C GLU A 217 -13.75 -12.41 -5.44
N ASP A 218 -13.63 -13.65 -5.94
CA ASP A 218 -14.04 -14.84 -5.19
C ASP A 218 -13.21 -15.03 -3.92
N ALA A 219 -11.90 -14.77 -3.99
CA ALA A 219 -11.03 -14.82 -2.84
C ALA A 219 -11.35 -13.72 -1.81
N HIS A 220 -11.71 -12.52 -2.26
CA HIS A 220 -12.18 -11.46 -1.38
C HIS A 220 -13.51 -11.86 -0.72
N SER A 221 -14.48 -12.38 -1.48
CA SER A 221 -15.75 -12.87 -0.95
C SER A 221 -15.56 -13.98 0.09
N MET A 222 -14.66 -14.94 -0.18
CA MET A 222 -14.28 -15.99 0.76
C MET A 222 -13.71 -15.40 2.05
N LEU A 223 -12.73 -14.51 1.96
CA LEU A 223 -12.10 -13.89 3.14
C LEU A 223 -13.11 -13.04 3.92
N ALA A 224 -13.91 -12.22 3.25
CA ALA A 224 -14.96 -11.41 3.85
C ALA A 224 -15.97 -12.28 4.62
N LYS A 225 -16.46 -13.38 4.04
CA LYS A 225 -17.38 -14.31 4.73
C LYS A 225 -16.72 -14.98 5.93
N ILE A 226 -15.44 -15.36 5.84
CA ILE A 226 -14.71 -15.94 6.97
C ILE A 226 -14.54 -14.91 8.10
N TYR A 227 -14.06 -13.71 7.80
CA TYR A 227 -13.83 -12.67 8.80
C TYR A 227 -15.12 -12.19 9.46
N THR A 228 -16.16 -11.91 8.67
CA THR A 228 -17.47 -11.48 9.18
C THR A 228 -18.15 -12.57 10.00
N GLY A 229 -18.15 -13.82 9.51
CA GLY A 229 -18.73 -14.96 10.21
C GLY A 229 -18.06 -15.22 11.57
N ILE A 230 -16.73 -15.15 11.63
CA ILE A 230 -15.99 -15.32 12.88
C ILE A 230 -16.21 -14.14 13.82
N SER A 231 -16.18 -12.91 13.31
CA SER A 231 -16.43 -11.70 14.11
C SER A 231 -17.79 -11.75 14.79
N GLU A 232 -18.84 -12.09 14.04
CA GLU A 232 -20.20 -12.22 14.57
C GLU A 232 -20.33 -13.43 15.50
N SER A 233 -19.64 -14.54 15.23
CA SER A 233 -19.60 -15.69 16.15
C SER A 233 -18.98 -15.35 17.50
N LEU A 234 -17.84 -14.66 17.51
CA LEU A 234 -17.15 -14.25 18.75
C LEU A 234 -17.97 -13.24 19.54
N ARG A 235 -18.65 -12.30 18.86
CA ARG A 235 -19.57 -11.34 19.48
C ARG A 235 -20.78 -12.04 20.08
N ARG A 236 -21.41 -12.97 19.33
CA ARG A 236 -22.55 -13.73 19.81
C ARG A 236 -22.18 -14.63 20.99
N LEU A 237 -21.05 -15.32 20.92
CA LEU A 237 -20.51 -16.12 22.02
C LEU A 237 -20.29 -15.27 23.29
N SER A 238 -19.77 -14.04 23.14
CA SER A 238 -19.60 -13.12 24.27
C SER A 238 -20.93 -12.78 24.95
N VAL A 239 -21.99 -12.61 24.17
CA VAL A 239 -23.34 -12.38 24.68
C VAL A 239 -23.93 -13.64 25.30
N GLN A 240 -23.77 -14.81 24.67
CA GLN A 240 -24.22 -16.09 25.22
C GLN A 240 -23.63 -16.32 26.61
N VAL A 241 -22.33 -16.12 26.79
CA VAL A 241 -21.73 -16.34 28.11
C VAL A 241 -22.16 -15.28 29.11
N LYS A 242 -22.38 -14.02 28.71
CA LYS A 242 -23.01 -13.03 29.59
C LYS A 242 -24.38 -13.50 30.07
N VAL A 243 -25.19 -14.06 29.16
CA VAL A 243 -26.49 -14.65 29.51
C VAL A 243 -26.34 -15.84 30.46
N LEU A 244 -25.37 -16.73 30.24
CA LEU A 244 -25.09 -17.84 31.15
C LEU A 244 -24.71 -17.34 32.54
N LEU A 245 -23.88 -16.30 32.65
CA LEU A 245 -23.52 -15.65 33.92
C LEU A 245 -24.72 -15.02 34.62
N ASP A 246 -25.60 -14.36 33.87
CA ASP A 246 -26.83 -13.78 34.40
C ASP A 246 -27.81 -14.87 34.90
N ILE A 247 -27.83 -16.04 34.25
CA ILE A 247 -28.67 -17.18 34.66
C ILE A 247 -28.09 -17.85 35.91
N THR A 248 -26.78 -18.11 35.95
CA THR A 248 -26.12 -18.76 37.10
C THR A 248 -26.16 -17.87 38.35
N SER A 249 -26.05 -16.55 38.21
CA SER A 249 -26.26 -15.62 39.33
C SER A 249 -27.72 -15.57 39.80
N GLY A 250 -28.69 -15.75 38.91
CA GLY A 250 -30.11 -15.82 39.27
C GLY A 250 -30.57 -17.13 39.91
N LEU A 251 -29.79 -18.22 39.77
CA LEU A 251 -30.08 -19.53 40.37
C LEU A 251 -29.79 -19.58 41.88
N GLU A 252 -28.99 -18.65 42.43
CA GLU A 252 -28.70 -18.53 43.87
C GLU A 252 -29.91 -18.04 44.71
N HIS A 253 -31.01 -17.66 44.06
CA HIS A 253 -32.21 -17.12 44.71
C HIS A 253 -33.46 -17.89 44.30
N SER A 254 -33.54 -19.18 44.64
CA SER A 254 -34.83 -19.84 44.80
C SER A 254 -35.33 -19.57 46.23
N PRO A 255 -36.41 -18.80 46.42
CA PRO A 255 -36.88 -18.45 47.76
C PRO A 255 -37.57 -19.66 48.40
N ASN A 256 -36.96 -20.22 49.44
CA ASN A 256 -37.73 -20.96 50.44
C ASN A 256 -38.66 -19.96 51.14
N PRO A 257 -40.02 -20.13 51.12
CA PRO A 257 -40.93 -19.09 51.60
C PRO A 257 -40.89 -18.85 53.12
N ASN A 258 -40.15 -19.64 53.91
CA ASN A 258 -40.26 -19.66 55.37
C ASN A 258 -38.93 -19.52 56.13
N ALA A 259 -37.95 -18.76 55.61
CA ALA A 259 -36.73 -18.46 56.37
C ALA A 259 -36.64 -16.96 56.71
N ILE A 260 -37.04 -16.63 57.94
CA ILE A 260 -36.90 -15.29 58.53
C ILE A 260 -35.40 -14.97 58.67
N ARG A 261 -34.93 -13.95 57.94
CA ARG A 261 -33.53 -13.48 57.93
C ARG A 261 -33.14 -12.84 59.26
N SER A 262 -32.01 -13.26 59.83
CA SER A 262 -31.18 -12.46 60.73
C SER A 262 -29.82 -12.18 60.06
N PRO A 263 -29.15 -11.03 60.30
CA PRO A 263 -27.92 -10.67 59.61
C PRO A 263 -26.69 -11.40 60.15
N SER A 264 -25.77 -11.74 59.24
CA SER A 264 -24.56 -12.53 59.42
C SER A 264 -23.48 -11.86 60.28
N ARG A 265 -22.86 -12.63 61.18
CA ARG A 265 -21.69 -12.24 61.99
C ARG A 265 -20.53 -13.21 61.72
N SER A 266 -19.44 -12.70 61.13
CA SER A 266 -18.03 -13.17 61.12
C SER A 266 -17.66 -14.63 60.74
N PRO A 267 -16.46 -14.88 60.16
CA PRO A 267 -16.06 -16.19 59.66
C PRO A 267 -15.51 -17.09 60.77
N SER A 268 -15.99 -18.33 60.87
CA SER A 268 -15.38 -19.38 61.69
C SER A 268 -15.28 -20.69 60.92
N VAL A 269 -14.10 -21.31 61.09
CA VAL A 269 -13.58 -22.61 60.62
C VAL A 269 -14.62 -23.70 60.27
N PRO A 270 -14.41 -24.46 59.16
CA PRO A 270 -15.34 -25.50 58.72
C PRO A 270 -15.22 -26.76 59.60
N ASN A 271 -16.36 -27.23 60.10
CA ASN A 271 -16.49 -28.50 60.81
C ASN A 271 -16.96 -29.57 59.81
N PHE A 272 -16.27 -30.71 59.74
CA PHE A 272 -16.29 -31.64 58.61
C PHE A 272 -17.47 -32.65 58.56
N ASN A 273 -18.57 -32.45 59.29
CA ASN A 273 -19.56 -33.52 59.51
C ASN A 273 -21.05 -33.16 59.28
N ASP A 274 -21.39 -32.06 58.59
CA ASP A 274 -22.78 -31.79 58.17
C ASP A 274 -23.00 -32.18 56.70
N PRO A 275 -24.13 -32.82 56.34
CA PRO A 275 -24.46 -33.08 54.94
C PRO A 275 -24.70 -31.74 54.22
N ALA A 276 -23.98 -31.54 53.12
CA ALA A 276 -23.98 -30.28 52.37
C ALA A 276 -25.39 -29.82 52.01
N SER A 277 -25.69 -28.55 52.31
CA SER A 277 -27.01 -27.97 52.05
C SER A 277 -27.21 -27.76 50.54
N PRO A 278 -28.46 -27.73 50.03
CA PRO A 278 -28.74 -27.48 48.60
C PRO A 278 -28.10 -26.18 48.06
N GLY A 279 -27.84 -25.20 48.94
CA GLY A 279 -27.16 -23.96 48.61
C GLY A 279 -25.65 -24.13 48.36
N GLU A 280 -24.98 -25.06 49.02
CA GLU A 280 -23.54 -25.32 48.84
C GLU A 280 -23.25 -26.01 47.49
N PHE A 281 -24.13 -26.92 47.06
CA PHE A 281 -24.02 -27.56 45.74
C PHE A 281 -24.21 -26.56 44.58
N ALA A 282 -25.14 -25.61 44.73
CA ALA A 282 -25.33 -24.55 43.75
C ALA A 282 -24.11 -23.62 43.64
N THR A 283 -23.43 -23.34 44.76
CA THR A 283 -22.19 -22.55 44.77
C THR A 283 -20.99 -23.29 44.18
N ILE A 284 -20.85 -24.60 44.42
CA ILE A 284 -19.77 -25.42 43.83
C ILE A 284 -19.94 -25.55 42.32
N ALA A 285 -21.16 -25.85 41.85
CA ALA A 285 -21.48 -25.90 40.42
C ALA A 285 -21.23 -24.57 39.71
N LYS A 286 -21.49 -23.44 40.39
CA LYS A 286 -21.21 -22.09 39.89
C LYS A 286 -19.72 -21.82 39.75
N ASP A 287 -18.92 -22.09 40.78
CA ASP A 287 -17.48 -21.88 40.74
C ASP A 287 -16.79 -22.79 39.70
N GLU A 288 -17.28 -24.02 39.54
CA GLU A 288 -16.84 -24.96 38.51
C GLU A 288 -17.15 -24.46 37.08
N ILE A 289 -18.38 -23.99 36.84
CA ILE A 289 -18.77 -23.40 35.54
C ILE A 289 -17.96 -22.14 35.25
N LEU A 290 -17.74 -21.28 36.25
CA LEU A 290 -16.95 -20.05 36.12
C LEU A 290 -15.47 -20.34 35.82
N GLN A 291 -14.91 -21.40 36.40
CA GLN A 291 -13.53 -21.80 36.17
C GLN A 291 -13.32 -22.39 34.77
N VAL A 292 -14.29 -23.17 34.25
CA VAL A 292 -14.21 -23.75 32.90
C VAL A 292 -14.54 -22.74 31.80
N LEU A 293 -15.52 -21.88 32.06
CA LEU A 293 -15.96 -20.82 31.15
C LEU A 293 -15.22 -19.49 31.39
N ASP A 294 -13.94 -19.53 31.78
CA ASP A 294 -13.10 -18.33 31.79
C ASP A 294 -13.11 -17.71 30.38
N MET A 295 -13.87 -16.63 30.27
CA MET A 295 -14.17 -15.95 29.02
C MET A 295 -12.94 -15.42 28.32
N SER A 296 -11.96 -15.00 29.10
CA SER A 296 -10.71 -14.48 28.57
C SER A 296 -9.86 -15.59 27.94
N SER A 297 -9.97 -16.82 28.45
CA SER A 297 -9.26 -17.99 27.96
C SER A 297 -9.98 -18.64 26.77
N LEU A 298 -11.29 -18.84 26.84
CA LEU A 298 -12.07 -19.44 25.75
C LEU A 298 -12.04 -18.59 24.47
N LEU A 299 -12.30 -17.28 24.61
CA LEU A 299 -12.27 -16.36 23.49
C LEU A 299 -10.86 -16.26 22.89
N GLY A 300 -9.82 -16.25 23.74
CA GLY A 300 -8.42 -16.28 23.31
C GLY A 300 -8.08 -17.53 22.49
N GLN A 301 -8.44 -18.72 22.97
CA GLN A 301 -8.19 -19.98 22.26
C GLN A 301 -8.94 -20.05 20.91
N ALA A 302 -10.18 -19.54 20.85
CA ALA A 302 -10.94 -19.45 19.61
C ALA A 302 -10.24 -18.55 18.59
N VAL A 303 -9.78 -17.36 19.02
CA VAL A 303 -9.04 -16.42 18.18
C VAL A 303 -7.72 -17.03 17.68
N ASP A 304 -6.94 -17.68 18.54
CA ASP A 304 -5.65 -18.27 18.16
C ASP A 304 -5.80 -19.37 17.09
N ILE A 305 -6.82 -20.22 17.23
CA ILE A 305 -7.13 -21.25 16.24
C ILE A 305 -7.49 -20.62 14.89
N VAL A 306 -8.35 -19.61 14.90
CA VAL A 306 -8.76 -18.89 13.68
C VAL A 306 -7.55 -18.27 13.00
N GLN A 307 -6.74 -17.51 13.74
CA GLN A 307 -5.55 -16.86 13.21
C GLN A 307 -4.58 -17.85 12.59
N SER A 308 -4.36 -19.00 13.26
CA SER A 308 -3.50 -20.08 12.75
C SER A 308 -3.98 -20.63 11.40
N GLN A 309 -5.30 -20.81 11.21
CA GLN A 309 -5.84 -21.26 9.94
C GLN A 309 -5.77 -20.17 8.87
N MET A 310 -6.10 -18.92 9.22
CA MET A 310 -6.05 -17.79 8.29
C MET A 310 -4.63 -17.55 7.77
N VAL A 311 -3.63 -17.66 8.65
CA VAL A 311 -2.19 -17.62 8.28
C VAL A 311 -1.86 -18.65 7.20
N LYS A 312 -2.43 -19.85 7.25
CA LYS A 312 -2.18 -20.89 6.23
C LYS A 312 -2.83 -20.54 4.89
N VAL A 313 -4.08 -20.05 4.91
CA VAL A 313 -4.81 -19.62 3.70
C VAL A 313 -4.06 -18.48 3.02
N LEU A 314 -3.68 -17.45 3.78
CA LEU A 314 -2.97 -16.27 3.28
C LEU A 314 -1.57 -16.62 2.73
N LYS A 315 -0.84 -17.54 3.38
CA LYS A 315 0.46 -18.01 2.88
C LYS A 315 0.36 -18.72 1.53
N VAL A 316 -0.68 -19.53 1.32
CA VAL A 316 -0.89 -20.23 0.04
C VAL A 316 -1.16 -19.26 -1.10
N ARG A 317 -1.84 -18.13 -0.82
CA ARG A 317 -2.23 -17.11 -1.81
C ARG A 317 -1.22 -15.97 -1.99
N LEU A 318 -0.05 -16.03 -1.37
CA LEU A 318 0.94 -14.94 -1.37
C LEU A 318 1.31 -14.50 -2.80
N GLU A 319 1.57 -15.45 -3.70
CA GLU A 319 1.94 -15.20 -5.09
C GLU A 319 0.83 -14.51 -5.89
N GLN A 320 -0.44 -14.85 -5.62
CA GLN A 320 -1.59 -14.21 -6.27
C GLN A 320 -1.75 -12.76 -5.77
N ILE A 321 -1.50 -12.52 -4.48
CA ILE A 321 -1.61 -11.20 -3.85
C ILE A 321 -0.57 -10.23 -4.43
N GLU A 322 0.62 -10.70 -4.78
CA GLU A 322 1.68 -9.88 -5.40
C GLU A 322 1.26 -9.28 -6.77
N ASN A 323 0.32 -9.93 -7.46
CA ASN A 323 -0.10 -9.55 -8.81
C ASN A 323 -1.38 -8.71 -8.87
N LEU A 324 -1.99 -8.39 -7.72
CA LEU A 324 -3.23 -7.62 -7.66
C LEU A 324 -3.07 -6.17 -8.13
N THR A 325 -4.19 -5.52 -8.42
CA THR A 325 -4.25 -4.06 -8.57
C THR A 325 -4.32 -3.38 -7.19
N LEU A 326 -4.00 -2.09 -7.12
CA LEU A 326 -4.03 -1.35 -5.85
C LEU A 326 -5.41 -1.37 -5.18
N PRO A 327 -6.52 -1.13 -5.91
CA PRO A 327 -7.85 -1.25 -5.33
C PRO A 327 -8.11 -2.66 -4.76
N GLN A 328 -7.80 -3.70 -5.52
CA GLN A 328 -8.00 -5.10 -5.09
C GLN A 328 -7.13 -5.48 -3.88
N PHE A 329 -5.88 -5.00 -3.82
CA PHE A 329 -5.01 -5.24 -2.67
C PHE A 329 -5.52 -4.53 -1.42
N LEU A 330 -5.90 -3.26 -1.54
CA LEU A 330 -6.44 -2.49 -0.40
C LEU A 330 -7.70 -3.15 0.16
N ARG A 331 -8.58 -3.68 -0.71
CA ARG A 331 -9.77 -4.43 -0.30
C ARG A 331 -9.50 -5.67 0.56
N LEU A 332 -8.28 -6.22 0.51
CA LEU A 332 -7.90 -7.40 1.28
C LEU A 332 -7.27 -7.08 2.64
N PHE A 333 -6.89 -5.83 2.89
CA PHE A 333 -5.74 -5.61 3.76
C PHE A 333 -5.89 -4.61 4.92
N ALA A 334 -6.83 -3.65 4.86
CA ALA A 334 -6.64 -2.46 5.68
C ALA A 334 -6.57 -2.71 7.20
N ASP A 335 -7.56 -3.32 7.89
CA ASP A 335 -7.55 -3.34 9.37
C ASP A 335 -8.27 -4.54 10.05
N GLU A 336 -8.66 -5.55 9.28
CA GLU A 336 -9.47 -6.68 9.76
C GLU A 336 -8.77 -7.59 10.79
N CYS A 337 -7.44 -7.59 10.84
CA CYS A 337 -6.70 -8.45 11.77
C CYS A 337 -6.62 -7.89 13.20
N GLU A 338 -6.77 -6.57 13.39
CA GLU A 338 -6.63 -5.91 14.69
C GLU A 338 -7.99 -5.67 15.37
N ALA A 339 -9.01 -5.33 14.58
CA ALA A 339 -10.36 -5.07 15.07
C ALA A 339 -11.09 -6.33 15.58
N ILE A 340 -10.74 -7.51 15.06
CA ILE A 340 -11.42 -8.77 15.41
C ILE A 340 -10.76 -9.48 16.58
N SER A 341 -9.45 -9.33 16.81
CA SER A 341 -8.74 -10.19 17.75
C SER A 341 -8.61 -9.63 19.16
N GLY A 342 -8.59 -8.31 19.38
CA GLY A 342 -8.31 -7.70 20.70
C GLY A 342 -7.00 -8.16 21.37
N ARG A 343 -6.22 -9.00 20.67
CA ARG A 343 -4.95 -9.62 21.03
C ARG A 343 -4.09 -9.61 19.78
N SER A 344 -2.87 -9.10 19.89
CA SER A 344 -1.95 -8.96 18.77
C SER A 344 -1.53 -10.35 18.25
N GLY A 345 -2.22 -10.83 17.22
CA GLY A 345 -1.86 -12.03 16.49
C GLY A 345 -0.58 -11.81 15.70
N ALA A 346 0.58 -11.91 16.36
CA ALA A 346 1.88 -11.55 15.77
C ALA A 346 2.17 -12.34 14.48
N ALA A 347 1.76 -13.61 14.42
CA ALA A 347 1.93 -14.44 13.22
C ALA A 347 1.08 -13.96 12.04
N LEU A 348 -0.19 -13.60 12.28
CA LEU A 348 -1.06 -13.07 11.25
C LEU A 348 -0.56 -11.71 10.77
N LYS A 349 -0.23 -10.81 11.72
CA LYS A 349 0.38 -9.51 11.42
C LYS A 349 1.66 -9.64 10.60
N THR A 350 2.53 -10.60 10.92
CA THR A 350 3.77 -10.82 10.17
C THR A 350 3.50 -11.27 8.72
N VAL A 351 2.54 -12.18 8.51
CA VAL A 351 2.18 -12.63 7.15
C VAL A 351 1.57 -11.49 6.34
N VAL A 352 0.69 -10.73 6.97
CA VAL A 352 0.03 -9.53 6.45
C VAL A 352 1.12 -8.51 6.08
N ASP A 353 2.00 -8.11 7.00
CA ASP A 353 3.12 -7.18 6.74
C ASP A 353 4.03 -7.65 5.58
N ASN A 354 4.29 -8.96 5.49
CA ASN A 354 5.06 -9.53 4.38
C ASN A 354 4.32 -9.41 3.05
N GLN A 355 3.00 -9.60 3.03
CA GLN A 355 2.16 -9.37 1.85
C GLN A 355 2.18 -7.90 1.42
N ILE A 356 2.11 -6.93 2.35
CA ILE A 356 2.25 -5.50 2.02
C ILE A 356 3.60 -5.26 1.36
N LYS A 357 4.68 -5.73 1.98
CA LYS A 357 6.04 -5.49 1.49
C LYS A 357 6.23 -6.11 0.10
N ALA A 358 5.75 -7.33 -0.10
CA ALA A 358 5.81 -8.02 -1.39
C ALA A 358 4.97 -7.28 -2.46
N TYR A 359 3.74 -6.89 -2.12
CA TYR A 359 2.86 -6.12 -2.99
C TYR A 359 3.47 -4.76 -3.35
N ILE A 360 3.94 -3.97 -2.37
CA ILE A 360 4.61 -2.68 -2.59
C ILE A 360 5.84 -2.87 -3.48
N GLY A 361 6.63 -3.93 -3.25
CA GLY A 361 7.76 -4.30 -4.09
C GLY A 361 7.34 -4.50 -5.55
N SER A 362 6.43 -5.44 -5.82
CA SER A 362 5.87 -5.72 -7.15
C SER A 362 5.22 -4.50 -7.79
N PHE A 363 4.43 -3.74 -7.03
CA PHE A 363 3.79 -2.50 -7.46
C PHE A 363 4.83 -1.45 -7.89
N SER A 364 5.88 -1.24 -7.09
CA SER A 364 6.96 -0.31 -7.42
C SER A 364 7.73 -0.76 -8.67
N GLU A 365 7.95 -2.06 -8.84
CA GLU A 365 8.68 -2.61 -9.98
C GLU A 365 7.84 -2.49 -11.26
N ARG A 366 6.52 -2.71 -11.20
CA ARG A 366 5.58 -2.43 -12.32
C ARG A 366 5.62 -0.96 -12.74
N HIS A 367 5.61 -0.03 -11.78
CA HIS A 367 5.72 1.41 -12.06
C HIS A 367 7.05 1.75 -12.72
N LYS A 368 8.16 1.22 -12.19
CA LYS A 368 9.50 1.39 -12.77
C LYS A 368 9.57 0.85 -14.19
N HIS A 369 9.06 -0.36 -14.46
CA HIS A 369 9.01 -0.91 -15.82
C HIS A 369 8.22 -0.01 -16.77
N ARG A 370 7.06 0.49 -16.34
CA ARG A 370 6.24 1.41 -17.15
C ARG A 370 6.97 2.72 -17.43
N ILE A 371 7.63 3.30 -16.43
CA ILE A 371 8.44 4.53 -16.59
C ILE A 371 9.55 4.29 -17.61
N VAL A 372 10.33 3.21 -17.45
CA VAL A 372 11.43 2.87 -18.37
C VAL A 372 10.91 2.63 -19.78
N GLN A 373 9.83 1.86 -19.93
CA GLN A 373 9.24 1.56 -21.24
C GLN A 373 8.83 2.83 -21.99
N VAL A 374 8.09 3.73 -21.33
CA VAL A 374 7.65 4.99 -21.97
C VAL A 374 8.85 5.88 -22.27
N MET A 375 9.75 6.08 -21.32
CA MET A 375 10.94 6.92 -21.49
C MET A 375 11.88 6.43 -22.59
N ASP A 376 12.03 5.12 -22.75
CA ASP A 376 12.90 4.53 -23.77
C ASP A 376 12.31 4.67 -25.18
N SER A 377 10.99 4.77 -25.29
CA SER A 377 10.29 5.01 -26.56
C SER A 377 10.07 6.50 -26.86
N ASP A 378 10.28 7.38 -25.88
CA ASP A 378 10.00 8.80 -26.02
C ASP A 378 10.98 9.48 -26.98
N LYS A 379 10.42 10.21 -27.95
CA LYS A 379 11.17 11.00 -28.93
C LYS A 379 11.53 12.40 -28.43
N TRP A 380 11.09 12.75 -27.22
CA TRP A 380 11.30 14.05 -26.59
C TRP A 380 10.77 15.18 -27.47
N ASP A 381 9.54 14.99 -27.94
CA ASP A 381 8.75 15.99 -28.66
C ASP A 381 7.66 16.54 -27.74
N ALA A 382 7.24 17.79 -27.98
CA ALA A 382 6.13 18.39 -27.26
C ALA A 382 4.83 17.60 -27.54
N LYS A 383 4.12 17.23 -26.48
CA LYS A 383 2.83 16.55 -26.54
C LYS A 383 1.71 17.48 -26.09
N ASP A 384 0.51 17.23 -26.61
CA ASP A 384 -0.69 17.98 -26.21
C ASP A 384 -1.05 17.63 -24.77
N PHE A 385 -1.29 18.64 -23.94
CA PHE A 385 -1.76 18.46 -22.58
C PHE A 385 -3.30 18.46 -22.56
N GLY A 386 -3.88 17.26 -22.56
CA GLY A 386 -5.32 17.05 -22.71
C GLY A 386 -6.16 17.41 -21.48
N ASP A 387 -7.48 17.28 -21.64
CA ASP A 387 -8.43 17.53 -20.55
C ASP A 387 -8.30 16.49 -19.43
N SER A 388 -8.00 15.23 -19.77
CA SER A 388 -7.71 14.15 -18.82
C SER A 388 -6.51 14.47 -17.94
N GLU A 389 -5.42 14.93 -18.54
CA GLU A 389 -4.18 15.30 -17.87
C GLU A 389 -4.39 16.54 -16.99
N THR A 390 -5.20 17.49 -17.46
CA THR A 390 -5.59 18.69 -16.72
C THR A 390 -6.39 18.35 -15.47
N VAL A 391 -7.33 17.41 -15.54
CA VAL A 391 -8.07 16.92 -14.36
C VAL A 391 -7.11 16.29 -13.35
N LEU A 392 -6.16 15.47 -13.81
CA LEU A 392 -5.17 14.85 -12.93
C LEU A 392 -4.23 15.87 -12.28
N LEU A 393 -3.77 16.87 -13.04
CA LEU A 393 -2.93 17.95 -12.54
C LEU A 393 -3.66 18.75 -11.47
N ASN A 394 -4.89 19.19 -11.75
CA ASN A 394 -5.71 19.94 -10.80
C ASN A 394 -5.98 19.14 -9.52
N ARG A 395 -6.18 17.82 -9.63
CA ARG A 395 -6.31 16.93 -8.48
C ARG A 395 -5.06 16.93 -7.60
N ILE A 396 -3.86 16.91 -8.19
CA ILE A 396 -2.60 17.01 -7.44
C ILE A 396 -2.45 18.38 -6.77
N LEU A 397 -2.78 19.47 -7.47
CA LEU A 397 -2.69 20.82 -6.90
C LEU A 397 -3.65 20.99 -5.70
N GLN A 398 -4.89 20.52 -5.84
CA GLN A 398 -5.88 20.52 -4.75
C GLN A 398 -5.48 19.65 -3.56
N ALA A 399 -4.64 18.64 -3.77
CA ALA A 399 -4.21 17.74 -2.71
C ALA A 399 -3.41 18.44 -1.59
N SER A 400 -2.90 19.65 -1.79
CA SER A 400 -2.27 20.43 -0.72
C SER A 400 -3.27 20.97 0.31
N THR A 401 -4.47 21.36 -0.13
CA THR A 401 -5.44 22.13 0.67
C THR A 401 -6.74 21.36 0.95
N GLY A 402 -7.10 20.41 0.10
CA GLY A 402 -8.36 19.66 0.16
C GLY A 402 -8.16 18.16 0.27
N GLU A 403 -9.23 17.47 0.66
CA GLU A 403 -9.30 16.01 0.57
C GLU A 403 -9.60 15.62 -0.87
N VAL A 404 -8.84 14.67 -1.41
CA VAL A 404 -9.09 14.13 -2.75
C VAL A 404 -9.93 12.87 -2.59
N ASP A 405 -11.25 12.98 -2.78
CA ASP A 405 -12.18 11.89 -2.50
C ASP A 405 -11.86 10.62 -3.28
N VAL A 406 -11.37 10.72 -4.52
CA VAL A 406 -10.99 9.55 -5.34
C VAL A 406 -9.82 8.77 -4.73
N TRP A 407 -8.87 9.46 -4.08
CA TRP A 407 -7.74 8.81 -3.41
C TRP A 407 -8.12 8.26 -2.04
N LEU A 408 -9.15 8.82 -1.42
CA LEU A 408 -9.65 8.34 -0.13
C LEU A 408 -10.71 7.24 -0.29
N ALA A 409 -11.43 7.21 -1.42
CA ALA A 409 -12.43 6.19 -1.72
C ALA A 409 -11.81 4.79 -1.78
N THR A 410 -10.58 4.68 -2.30
CA THR A 410 -9.83 3.42 -2.28
C THR A 410 -9.47 2.94 -0.87
N SER A 411 -9.55 3.81 0.15
CA SER A 411 -9.43 3.41 1.56
C SER A 411 -10.78 3.03 2.21
N ARG A 412 -11.92 3.35 1.58
CA ARG A 412 -13.29 3.04 2.06
C ARG A 412 -13.81 1.78 1.38
N ILE A 413 -13.08 0.71 1.57
CA ILE A 413 -13.27 -0.64 0.98
C ILE A 413 -14.66 -1.24 1.27
N TRP A 414 -15.29 -0.83 2.38
CA TRP A 414 -16.59 -1.29 2.85
C TRP A 414 -17.78 -0.56 2.21
N GLU A 415 -17.54 0.47 1.40
CA GLU A 415 -18.58 1.11 0.58
C GLU A 415 -18.63 0.40 -0.78
N ASP A 416 -19.76 -0.22 -1.14
CA ASP A 416 -19.94 -0.79 -2.47
C ASP A 416 -19.77 0.31 -3.54
N GLU A 417 -19.07 -0.02 -4.63
CA GLU A 417 -18.90 0.87 -5.80
C GLU A 417 -20.23 1.24 -6.51
N ALA A 418 -21.36 0.71 -6.03
CA ALA A 418 -22.69 0.90 -6.60
C ALA A 418 -23.20 2.37 -6.62
N ASN A 419 -22.56 3.31 -5.91
CA ASN A 419 -22.93 4.73 -5.95
C ASN A 419 -21.81 5.65 -6.46
N GLY A 420 -20.79 5.09 -7.12
CA GLY A 420 -19.64 5.82 -7.64
C GLY A 420 -19.62 6.00 -9.16
N THR A 421 -20.75 5.91 -9.88
CA THR A 421 -20.82 6.64 -11.15
C THR A 421 -20.61 8.09 -10.82
N GLU A 422 -19.55 8.67 -11.36
CA GLU A 422 -19.28 10.10 -11.36
C GLU A 422 -20.60 10.85 -11.59
N THR A 423 -21.25 11.31 -10.51
CA THR A 423 -22.13 12.45 -10.63
C THR A 423 -21.19 13.56 -11.03
N ALA A 424 -21.12 13.81 -12.33
CA ALA A 424 -20.65 15.06 -12.89
C ALA A 424 -21.26 16.15 -12.03
N THR A 425 -20.47 16.70 -11.10
CA THR A 425 -20.83 17.89 -10.37
C THR A 425 -20.92 18.95 -11.44
N ASN A 426 -22.17 19.28 -11.78
CA ASN A 426 -22.52 20.35 -12.71
C ASN A 426 -21.61 21.54 -12.44
N GLY A 427 -20.64 21.73 -13.33
CA GLY A 427 -19.97 22.99 -13.50
C GLY A 427 -21.05 24.03 -13.74
N SER A 428 -21.01 25.11 -12.97
CA SER A 428 -21.74 26.32 -13.26
C SER A 428 -21.61 26.66 -14.75
N PRO A 429 -22.69 27.01 -15.47
CA PRO A 429 -22.58 27.35 -16.88
C PRO A 429 -21.81 28.67 -16.97
N ILE A 430 -20.53 28.59 -17.33
CA ILE A 430 -19.81 29.76 -17.80
C ILE A 430 -20.43 30.09 -19.14
N ASN A 431 -21.14 31.20 -19.15
CA ASN A 431 -21.87 31.78 -20.26
C ASN A 431 -21.01 31.75 -21.52
N GLY A 432 -21.39 30.91 -22.47
CA GLY A 432 -20.78 30.84 -23.79
C GLY A 432 -21.13 32.11 -24.55
N ASN A 433 -20.11 32.91 -24.83
CA ASN A 433 -20.17 33.86 -25.92
C ASN A 433 -18.82 33.83 -26.64
N ASP A 434 -18.87 33.43 -27.92
CA ASP A 434 -17.86 33.56 -28.98
C ASP A 434 -16.38 33.42 -28.57
N VAL A 435 -15.61 32.53 -29.17
CA VAL A 435 -15.13 32.75 -30.54
C VAL A 435 -14.76 31.40 -31.17
N SER A 436 -15.45 31.06 -32.25
CA SER A 436 -14.90 30.21 -33.30
C SER A 436 -13.74 30.96 -33.97
N VAL A 437 -12.50 30.62 -33.63
CA VAL A 437 -11.33 30.96 -34.45
C VAL A 437 -10.63 29.67 -34.87
N THR A 438 -10.76 29.40 -36.15
CA THR A 438 -9.84 28.65 -36.98
C THR A 438 -8.38 29.03 -36.68
N SER A 439 -7.64 28.17 -35.99
CA SER A 439 -6.18 28.27 -35.96
C SER A 439 -5.56 26.90 -35.78
N LYS A 440 -4.80 26.48 -36.80
CA LYS A 440 -3.91 25.31 -36.82
C LYS A 440 -3.36 24.95 -35.44
N ASP A 441 -3.73 23.78 -34.95
CA ASP A 441 -2.88 22.82 -34.22
C ASP A 441 -1.85 23.45 -33.24
N ARG A 442 -2.33 24.24 -32.28
CA ARG A 442 -1.51 24.70 -31.15
C ARG A 442 -1.68 23.69 -30.01
N LEU A 443 -0.61 22.92 -29.77
CA LEU A 443 -0.49 22.03 -28.60
C LEU A 443 -0.81 22.83 -27.32
N ARG A 444 -1.64 22.26 -26.45
CA ARG A 444 -1.95 22.82 -25.13
C ARG A 444 -0.78 22.57 -24.18
N ASP A 445 -0.47 23.58 -23.38
CA ASP A 445 0.58 23.53 -22.35
C ASP A 445 -0.05 23.20 -20.98
N ALA A 446 0.71 22.55 -20.10
CA ALA A 446 0.32 22.46 -18.69
C ALA A 446 0.56 23.82 -18.00
N ILE A 447 -0.32 24.22 -17.09
CA ILE A 447 -0.24 25.51 -16.39
C ILE A 447 -0.25 25.29 -14.88
N ILE A 448 0.73 25.85 -14.18
CA ILE A 448 0.79 25.91 -12.71
C ILE A 448 1.14 27.34 -12.32
N ASP A 449 0.34 27.98 -11.47
CA ASP A 449 0.61 29.32 -10.92
C ASP A 449 1.05 30.36 -11.97
N GLU A 450 0.34 30.41 -13.12
CA GLU A 450 0.62 31.24 -14.32
C GLU A 450 1.80 30.79 -15.21
N GLN A 451 2.63 29.84 -14.76
CA GLN A 451 3.73 29.31 -15.55
C GLN A 451 3.26 28.22 -16.52
N LYS A 452 3.60 28.38 -17.81
CA LYS A 452 3.35 27.38 -18.85
C LYS A 452 4.49 26.36 -18.94
N TYR A 453 4.13 25.11 -19.13
CA TYR A 453 5.06 23.99 -19.28
C TYR A 453 4.79 23.23 -20.57
N ILE A 454 5.82 23.13 -21.41
CA ILE A 454 5.79 22.34 -22.65
C ILE A 454 6.42 20.98 -22.34
N LEU A 455 5.63 19.91 -22.45
CA LEU A 455 5.99 18.61 -21.86
C LEU A 455 6.14 17.50 -22.89
N PRO A 456 7.13 16.60 -22.72
CA PRO A 456 7.18 15.33 -23.41
C PRO A 456 6.24 14.30 -22.77
N GLU A 457 5.97 13.20 -23.48
CA GLU A 457 5.09 12.11 -23.03
C GLU A 457 5.51 11.53 -21.68
N SER A 458 6.82 11.38 -21.48
CA SER A 458 7.40 10.89 -20.23
C SER A 458 7.05 11.75 -19.01
N ALA A 459 6.93 13.07 -19.18
CA ALA A 459 6.57 13.98 -18.09
C ALA A 459 5.07 13.90 -17.75
N ILE A 460 4.22 13.72 -18.77
CA ILE A 460 2.78 13.51 -18.59
C ILE A 460 2.52 12.21 -17.82
N LEU A 461 3.27 11.14 -18.13
CA LEU A 461 3.20 9.88 -17.37
C LEU A 461 3.41 10.12 -15.87
N MET A 462 4.36 10.97 -15.48
CA MET A 462 4.64 11.24 -14.06
C MET A 462 3.45 11.83 -13.30
N ILE A 463 2.63 12.66 -13.95
CA ILE A 463 1.37 13.16 -13.39
C ILE A 463 0.39 12.02 -13.17
N SER A 464 0.25 11.11 -14.15
CA SER A 464 -0.63 9.94 -14.02
C SER A 464 -0.21 8.97 -12.92
N LEU A 465 1.09 8.95 -12.59
CA LEU A 465 1.65 8.17 -11.47
C LEU A 465 1.66 8.95 -10.14
N HIS A 466 0.96 10.09 -10.10
CA HIS A 466 0.82 10.97 -8.94
C HIS A 466 2.15 11.41 -8.31
N ILE A 467 3.24 11.38 -9.08
CA ILE A 467 4.57 11.84 -8.65
C ILE A 467 4.99 11.17 -7.34
N SER A 468 4.73 9.86 -7.24
CA SER A 468 5.16 9.08 -6.08
C SER A 468 6.67 9.17 -5.90
N TRP A 469 7.14 9.08 -4.65
CA TRP A 469 8.57 9.17 -4.32
C TRP A 469 9.44 8.18 -5.12
N ASN A 470 9.00 6.92 -5.22
CA ASN A 470 9.68 5.89 -6.00
C ASN A 470 9.75 6.25 -7.49
N ALA A 471 8.61 6.60 -8.09
CA ALA A 471 8.55 6.98 -9.51
C ALA A 471 9.49 8.17 -9.81
N SER A 472 9.52 9.16 -8.91
CA SER A 472 10.33 10.36 -9.06
C SER A 472 11.83 10.05 -9.07
N ASN A 473 12.31 9.15 -8.21
CA ASN A 473 13.72 8.74 -8.22
C ASN A 473 14.11 8.01 -9.51
N TYR A 474 13.28 7.04 -9.95
CA TYR A 474 13.55 6.29 -11.17
C TYR A 474 13.54 7.18 -12.41
N PHE A 475 12.56 8.08 -12.51
CA PHE A 475 12.47 9.03 -13.60
C PHE A 475 13.72 9.91 -13.69
N ASN A 476 14.19 10.48 -12.58
CA ASN A 476 15.37 11.35 -12.58
C ASN A 476 16.63 10.62 -13.06
N SER A 477 16.87 9.41 -12.53
CA SER A 477 18.00 8.57 -12.92
C SER A 477 17.93 8.20 -14.40
N ARG A 478 16.76 7.77 -14.89
CA ARG A 478 16.59 7.38 -16.30
C ARG A 478 16.68 8.57 -17.25
N LEU A 479 16.14 9.73 -16.88
CA LEU A 479 16.23 10.96 -17.67
C LEU A 479 17.69 11.36 -17.86
N SER A 480 18.52 11.25 -16.81
CA SER A 480 19.95 11.57 -16.89
C SER A 480 20.68 10.64 -17.86
N GLN A 481 20.41 9.33 -17.78
CA GLN A 481 20.99 8.33 -18.69
C GLN A 481 20.58 8.58 -20.16
N LEU A 482 19.31 8.90 -20.40
CA LEU A 482 18.77 9.09 -21.75
C LEU A 482 19.24 10.39 -22.40
N ILE A 483 19.28 11.49 -21.65
CA ILE A 483 19.58 12.82 -22.15
C ILE A 483 21.06 13.17 -22.02
N LEU A 484 21.60 13.19 -20.80
CA LEU A 484 23.02 13.54 -20.57
C LEU A 484 23.96 12.41 -20.98
N GLY A 485 23.58 11.16 -20.74
CA GLY A 485 24.31 9.97 -21.19
C GLY A 485 24.09 9.62 -22.67
N ALA A 486 23.28 10.40 -23.39
CA ALA A 486 22.88 10.16 -24.77
C ALA A 486 22.26 8.76 -25.03
N GLY A 487 21.71 8.11 -23.99
CA GLY A 487 21.07 6.79 -24.10
C GLY A 487 19.88 6.76 -25.06
N ALA A 488 19.15 7.87 -25.21
CA ALA A 488 18.01 7.98 -26.13
C ALA A 488 18.40 7.82 -27.61
N THR A 489 19.69 7.94 -27.95
CA THR A 489 20.18 7.64 -29.30
C THR A 489 20.10 6.15 -29.63
N LYS A 490 20.19 5.30 -28.62
CA LYS A 490 20.13 3.83 -28.74
C LYS A 490 18.73 3.28 -28.50
N SER A 491 18.00 3.82 -27.51
CA SER A 491 16.67 3.32 -27.16
C SER A 491 15.57 3.89 -28.06
N ALA A 492 15.43 5.21 -28.14
CA ALA A 492 14.37 5.89 -28.90
C ALA A 492 14.71 6.09 -30.39
N GLY A 493 15.91 5.70 -30.82
CA GLY A 493 16.39 5.84 -32.20
C GLY A 493 16.67 7.30 -32.61
N LEU A 494 16.92 8.19 -31.65
CA LEU A 494 17.29 9.57 -31.95
C LEU A 494 18.69 9.63 -32.59
N LYS A 495 18.83 10.33 -33.72
CA LYS A 495 20.15 10.46 -34.37
C LYS A 495 21.17 11.15 -33.48
N ASN A 496 20.76 12.21 -32.79
CA ASN A 496 21.57 13.01 -31.86
C ASN A 496 20.67 13.60 -30.78
N ILE A 497 21.25 13.88 -29.61
CA ILE A 497 20.59 14.71 -28.59
C ILE A 497 20.75 16.18 -28.97
N THR A 498 19.64 16.87 -29.20
CA THR A 498 19.62 18.27 -29.65
C THR A 498 19.31 19.22 -28.48
N THR A 499 19.53 20.53 -28.69
CA THR A 499 19.10 21.57 -27.74
C THR A 499 17.62 21.46 -27.38
N LYS A 500 16.77 21.09 -28.35
CA LYS A 500 15.34 20.90 -28.10
C LYS A 500 15.09 19.82 -27.04
N HIS A 501 15.77 18.68 -27.14
CA HIS A 501 15.61 17.59 -26.17
C HIS A 501 16.07 18.03 -24.77
N LEU A 502 17.20 18.75 -24.67
CA LEU A 502 17.69 19.31 -23.41
C LEU A 502 16.70 20.31 -22.80
N ALA A 503 16.10 21.17 -23.61
CA ALA A 503 15.09 22.13 -23.15
C ALA A 503 13.83 21.43 -22.62
N LEU A 504 13.29 20.43 -23.34
CA LEU A 504 12.12 19.67 -22.90
C LEU A 504 12.39 18.80 -21.67
N ALA A 505 13.60 18.25 -21.56
CA ALA A 505 14.06 17.57 -20.37
C ALA A 505 14.11 18.54 -19.16
N SER A 506 14.61 19.76 -19.35
CA SER A 506 14.59 20.79 -18.31
C SER A 506 13.16 21.16 -17.88
N GLN A 507 12.22 21.28 -18.83
CA GLN A 507 10.80 21.51 -18.55
C GLN A 507 10.17 20.38 -17.71
N ALA A 508 10.44 19.12 -18.08
CA ALA A 508 9.96 17.97 -17.33
C ALA A 508 10.46 17.97 -15.87
N LEU A 509 11.74 18.29 -15.65
CA LEU A 509 12.30 18.44 -14.31
C LEU A 509 11.66 19.59 -13.53
N SER A 510 11.45 20.75 -14.17
CA SER A 510 10.80 21.91 -13.55
C SER A 510 9.37 21.62 -13.11
N LEU A 511 8.58 20.95 -13.95
CA LEU A 511 7.20 20.57 -13.61
C LEU A 511 7.17 19.68 -12.38
N ILE A 512 8.00 18.63 -12.35
CA ILE A 512 8.03 17.69 -11.22
C ILE A 512 8.45 18.41 -9.94
N MET A 513 9.46 19.30 -10.01
CA MET A 513 9.84 20.14 -8.88
C MET A 513 8.72 21.04 -8.37
N ALA A 514 7.90 21.61 -9.26
CA ALA A 514 6.76 22.43 -8.91
C ALA A 514 5.65 21.61 -8.22
N LEU A 515 5.49 20.34 -8.57
CA LEU A 515 4.44 19.47 -8.03
C LEU A 515 4.81 18.74 -6.73
N ILE A 516 6.11 18.52 -6.47
CA ILE A 516 6.58 17.86 -5.23
C ILE A 516 5.99 18.47 -3.94
N PRO A 517 5.95 19.82 -3.75
CA PRO A 517 5.38 20.43 -2.54
C PRO A 517 3.92 20.03 -2.28
N TYR A 518 3.10 19.91 -3.33
CA TYR A 518 1.69 19.57 -3.23
C TYR A 518 1.49 18.12 -2.75
N VAL A 519 2.23 17.18 -3.34
CA VAL A 519 2.21 15.76 -2.96
C VAL A 519 2.79 15.57 -1.55
N ARG A 520 3.88 16.28 -1.23
CA ARG A 520 4.50 16.26 0.10
C ARG A 520 3.53 16.73 1.18
N GLU A 521 2.80 17.81 0.93
CA GLU A 521 1.82 18.34 1.87
C GLU A 521 0.64 17.40 2.07
N PHE A 522 0.12 16.81 0.99
CA PHE A 522 -0.88 15.75 1.07
C PHE A 522 -0.41 14.60 1.97
N ILE A 523 0.78 14.06 1.71
CA ILE A 523 1.35 12.94 2.48
C ILE A 523 1.56 13.34 3.94
N ARG A 524 2.05 14.55 4.23
CA ARG A 524 2.22 15.07 5.59
C ARG A 524 0.91 15.09 6.38
N ARG A 525 -0.22 15.41 5.72
CA ARG A 525 -1.56 15.42 6.34
C ARG A 525 -2.11 14.02 6.63
N HIS A 526 -1.71 13.01 5.83
CA HIS A 526 -2.23 11.64 5.94
C HIS A 526 -1.26 10.63 6.56
N CYS A 527 0.01 10.96 6.71
CA CYS A 527 1.05 10.11 7.25
C CYS A 527 1.96 10.90 8.20
N THR A 528 2.01 10.48 9.47
CA THR A 528 2.87 11.08 10.51
C THR A 528 4.25 10.41 10.54
N SER A 529 4.89 10.22 9.39
CA SER A 529 6.24 9.65 9.28
C SER A 529 7.25 10.72 8.86
N PRO A 530 8.01 11.32 9.81
CA PRO A 530 9.00 12.34 9.51
C PRO A 530 10.07 11.95 8.46
N PRO A 531 10.58 10.70 8.41
CA PRO A 531 11.57 10.29 7.41
C PRO A 531 11.09 10.44 5.96
N LEU A 532 9.81 10.13 5.69
CA LEU A 532 9.27 10.15 4.33
C LEU A 532 9.20 11.56 3.75
N ILE A 533 8.93 12.56 4.59
CA ILE A 533 8.86 13.98 4.18
C ILE A 533 10.26 14.48 3.76
N ALA A 534 11.29 14.11 4.52
CA ALA A 534 12.68 14.46 4.22
C ALA A 534 13.16 13.86 2.89
N GLU A 535 12.68 12.66 2.55
CA GLU A 535 12.97 12.02 1.26
C GLU A 535 12.41 12.79 0.06
N PHE A 536 11.23 13.42 0.16
CA PHE A 536 10.72 14.31 -0.90
C PHE A 536 11.59 15.57 -1.07
N ASP A 537 12.06 16.14 0.03
CA ASP A 537 12.95 17.31 0.00
C ASP A 537 14.30 16.95 -0.66
N LYS A 538 14.81 15.74 -0.41
CA LYS A 538 15.99 15.19 -1.09
C LYS A 538 15.75 14.98 -2.58
N VAL A 539 14.62 14.38 -2.97
CA VAL A 539 14.26 14.20 -4.39
C VAL A 539 14.20 15.54 -5.10
N ARG A 540 13.58 16.57 -4.51
CA ARG A 540 13.52 17.91 -5.11
C ARG A 540 14.91 18.49 -5.37
N ARG A 541 15.85 18.34 -4.43
CA ARG A 541 17.25 18.78 -4.61
C ARG A 541 17.95 18.03 -5.74
N LEU A 542 17.77 16.71 -5.84
CA LEU A 542 18.34 15.90 -6.93
C LEU A 542 17.82 16.32 -8.31
N TYR A 543 16.55 16.74 -8.41
CA TYR A 543 16.00 17.29 -9.64
C TYR A 543 16.59 18.67 -9.98
N GLN A 544 16.81 19.51 -8.97
CA GLN A 544 17.43 20.82 -9.14
C GLN A 544 18.89 20.70 -9.61
N GLU A 545 19.68 19.83 -8.98
CA GLU A 545 21.06 19.53 -9.39
C GLU A 545 21.12 19.03 -10.83
N HIS A 546 20.20 18.13 -11.21
CA HIS A 546 20.12 17.63 -12.58
C HIS A 546 19.72 18.73 -13.57
N GLN A 547 18.78 19.61 -13.20
CA GLN A 547 18.39 20.73 -14.05
C GLN A 547 19.58 21.68 -14.28
N SER A 548 20.31 22.02 -13.23
CA SER A 548 21.54 22.83 -13.33
C SER A 548 22.57 22.17 -14.25
N GLY A 549 22.77 20.85 -14.12
CA GLY A 549 23.67 20.10 -15.00
C GLY A 549 23.27 20.14 -16.49
N ILE A 550 21.96 20.16 -16.79
CA ILE A 550 21.48 20.37 -18.18
C ILE A 550 21.79 21.79 -18.67
N HIS A 551 21.60 22.80 -17.82
CA HIS A 551 21.90 24.20 -18.14
C HIS A 551 23.39 24.40 -18.39
N GLU A 552 24.25 23.90 -17.50
CA GLU A 552 25.71 23.90 -17.66
C GLU A 552 26.13 23.20 -18.95
N LYS A 553 25.53 22.05 -19.28
CA LYS A 553 25.83 21.35 -20.52
C LYS A 553 25.52 22.17 -21.78
N LEU A 554 24.44 22.95 -21.76
CA LEU A 554 24.10 23.87 -22.86
C LEU A 554 25.15 24.98 -23.00
N VAL A 555 25.62 25.53 -21.87
CA VAL A 555 26.70 26.52 -21.85
C VAL A 555 27.99 25.93 -22.41
N ASP A 556 28.38 24.73 -21.96
CA ASP A 556 29.58 24.02 -22.40
C ASP A 556 29.58 23.72 -23.90
N ILE A 557 28.43 23.31 -24.45
CA ILE A 557 28.28 23.07 -25.89
C ILE A 557 28.59 24.34 -26.68
N MET A 558 28.08 25.50 -26.25
CA MET A 558 28.35 26.76 -26.93
C MET A 558 29.77 27.27 -26.70
N SER A 559 30.32 27.08 -25.50
CA SER A 559 31.72 27.38 -25.16
C SER A 559 32.68 26.59 -26.06
N SER A 560 32.43 25.28 -26.25
CA SER A 560 33.21 24.42 -27.15
C SER A 560 33.10 24.87 -28.61
N ARG A 561 31.89 25.21 -29.08
CA ARG A 561 31.69 25.76 -30.43
C ARG A 561 32.44 27.07 -30.65
N ALA A 562 32.39 27.99 -29.68
CA ALA A 562 33.15 29.23 -29.75
C ALA A 562 34.66 28.97 -29.86
N ALA A 563 35.20 28.02 -29.09
CA ALA A 563 36.61 27.66 -29.16
C ALA A 563 37.01 27.10 -30.54
N VAL A 564 36.17 26.26 -31.16
CA VAL A 564 36.39 25.73 -32.52
C VAL A 564 36.43 26.85 -33.56
N HIS A 565 35.46 27.78 -33.49
CA HIS A 565 35.42 28.93 -34.40
C HIS A 565 36.58 29.90 -34.15
N ALA A 566 36.97 30.13 -32.90
CA ALA A 566 38.14 30.94 -32.54
C ALA A 566 39.44 30.34 -33.07
N ASN A 567 39.61 29.01 -33.00
CA ASN A 567 40.76 28.31 -33.58
C ASN A 567 40.75 28.35 -35.12
N SER A 568 39.58 28.30 -35.74
CA SER A 568 39.43 28.45 -37.19
C SER A 568 39.81 29.87 -37.62
N MET A 569 39.38 30.88 -36.87
CA MET A 569 39.72 32.28 -37.05
C MET A 569 41.24 32.53 -37.00
N LYS A 570 41.95 31.94 -36.02
CA LYS A 570 43.41 32.06 -35.89
C LYS A 570 44.20 31.51 -37.08
N LYS A 571 43.61 30.61 -37.88
CA LYS A 571 44.24 30.00 -39.06
C LYS A 571 43.98 30.80 -40.35
N ILE A 572 43.13 31.83 -40.29
CA ILE A 572 42.83 32.65 -41.47
C ILE A 572 44.05 33.49 -41.80
N ASP A 573 44.49 33.41 -43.05
CA ASP A 573 45.40 34.40 -43.62
C ASP A 573 44.62 35.69 -43.90
N TRP A 574 44.72 36.64 -42.98
CA TRP A 574 44.03 37.91 -43.05
C TRP A 574 44.50 38.82 -44.19
N GLU A 575 45.68 38.55 -44.77
CA GLU A 575 46.28 39.35 -45.84
C GLU A 575 45.86 38.86 -47.24
N SER A 576 45.36 37.62 -47.35
CA SER A 576 45.00 36.98 -48.62
C SER A 576 43.80 37.60 -49.34
N GLN A 577 42.86 38.19 -48.60
CA GLN A 577 41.58 38.70 -49.13
C GLN A 577 41.55 40.22 -49.05
N ARG A 578 41.36 40.89 -50.20
CA ARG A 578 41.31 42.36 -50.29
C ARG A 578 39.91 42.96 -50.14
N ASP A 579 38.87 42.14 -50.20
CA ASP A 579 37.50 42.60 -49.94
C ASP A 579 37.27 42.74 -48.43
N VAL A 580 37.17 43.99 -48.00
CA VAL A 580 36.97 44.40 -46.59
C VAL A 580 35.55 44.11 -46.10
N ASN A 581 34.59 43.96 -47.03
CA ASN A 581 33.18 43.70 -46.70
C ASN A 581 32.85 42.20 -46.64
N ALA A 582 33.77 41.33 -47.07
CA ALA A 582 33.57 39.89 -47.04
C ALA A 582 33.65 39.35 -45.60
N ILE A 583 32.50 38.90 -45.08
CA ILE A 583 32.39 38.33 -43.74
C ILE A 583 32.97 36.91 -43.73
N SER A 584 33.77 36.60 -42.72
CA SER A 584 34.42 35.30 -42.59
C SER A 584 33.44 34.20 -42.11
N PRO A 585 33.52 32.97 -42.67
CA PRO A 585 32.57 31.89 -42.36
C PRO A 585 32.47 31.50 -40.88
N TYR A 586 33.56 31.64 -40.11
CA TYR A 586 33.56 31.31 -38.68
C TYR A 586 32.57 32.19 -37.90
N MET A 587 32.46 33.47 -38.26
CA MET A 587 31.65 34.43 -37.54
C MET A 587 30.17 34.33 -37.93
N GLU A 588 29.90 34.09 -39.22
CA GLU A 588 28.56 33.78 -39.70
C GLU A 588 27.99 32.53 -39.02
N THR A 589 28.80 31.48 -38.96
CA THR A 589 28.40 30.20 -38.35
C THR A 589 28.16 30.36 -36.86
N LEU A 590 29.07 31.01 -36.13
CA LEU A 590 28.89 31.28 -34.70
C LEU A 590 27.59 32.07 -34.44
N ALA A 591 27.37 33.19 -35.13
CA ALA A 591 26.17 34.01 -34.95
C ALA A 591 24.88 33.22 -35.24
N LYS A 592 24.90 32.37 -36.27
CA LYS A 592 23.76 31.51 -36.63
C LYS A 592 23.50 30.43 -35.58
N GLU A 593 24.54 29.80 -35.05
CA GLU A 593 24.44 28.77 -34.02
C GLU A 593 23.93 29.36 -32.70
N THR A 594 24.45 30.51 -32.27
CA THR A 594 23.97 31.22 -31.07
C THR A 594 22.52 31.68 -31.22
N GLY A 595 22.14 32.23 -32.38
CA GLY A 595 20.75 32.60 -32.65
C GLY A 595 19.80 31.39 -32.69
N THR A 596 20.28 30.25 -33.19
CA THR A 596 19.51 29.00 -33.19
C THR A 596 19.31 28.48 -31.77
N LEU A 597 20.36 28.50 -30.92
CA LEU A 597 20.27 28.15 -29.52
C LEU A 597 19.20 29.02 -28.82
N HIS A 598 19.37 30.35 -28.86
CA HIS A 598 18.45 31.30 -28.22
C HIS A 598 16.99 31.04 -28.66
N ARG A 599 16.75 30.94 -29.97
CA ARG A 599 15.41 30.66 -30.51
C ARG A 599 14.80 29.36 -30.00
N VAL A 600 15.58 28.29 -29.88
CA VAL A 600 15.08 27.00 -29.35
C VAL A 600 14.79 27.10 -27.85
N LEU A 601 15.65 27.80 -27.09
CA LEU A 601 15.44 27.99 -25.66
C LEU A 601 14.20 28.86 -25.38
N THR A 602 14.05 30.03 -26.01
CA THR A 602 12.87 30.91 -25.86
C THR A 602 11.57 30.22 -26.29
N LYS A 603 11.63 29.27 -27.24
CA LYS A 603 10.44 28.52 -27.64
C LYS A 603 9.98 27.50 -26.58
N HIS A 604 10.88 27.02 -25.72
CA HIS A 604 10.62 25.87 -24.85
C HIS A 604 10.82 26.14 -23.36
N LEU A 605 11.45 27.25 -22.98
CA LEU A 605 11.78 27.61 -21.62
C LEU A 605 11.24 29.01 -21.27
N PRO A 606 10.98 29.30 -19.99
CA PRO A 606 10.61 30.63 -19.53
C PRO A 606 11.79 31.59 -19.67
N ASP A 607 11.52 32.88 -19.90
CA ASP A 607 12.53 33.91 -20.14
C ASP A 607 13.60 33.98 -19.04
N THR A 608 13.20 33.79 -17.78
CA THR A 608 14.13 33.72 -16.63
C THR A 608 15.15 32.59 -16.79
N THR A 609 14.72 31.42 -17.27
CA THR A 609 15.59 30.27 -17.49
C THR A 609 16.47 30.46 -18.73
N VAL A 610 15.93 31.09 -19.79
CA VAL A 610 16.73 31.45 -20.96
C VAL A 610 17.87 32.38 -20.55
N MET A 611 17.60 33.39 -19.72
CA MET A 611 18.64 34.28 -19.19
C MET A 611 19.68 33.57 -18.34
N MET A 612 19.28 32.64 -17.48
CA MET A 612 20.22 31.83 -16.68
C MET A 612 21.20 31.02 -17.55
N ILE A 613 20.80 30.63 -18.77
CA ILE A 613 21.66 29.87 -19.70
C ILE A 613 22.46 30.83 -20.61
N MET A 614 21.81 31.84 -21.19
CA MET A 614 22.43 32.70 -22.21
C MET A 614 23.46 33.68 -21.63
N ALA A 615 23.26 34.22 -20.42
CA ALA A 615 24.21 35.15 -19.83
C ALA A 615 25.61 34.52 -19.60
N PRO A 616 25.72 33.30 -19.03
CA PRO A 616 27.00 32.58 -18.97
C PRO A 616 27.62 32.29 -20.35
N VAL A 617 26.80 31.96 -21.36
CA VAL A 617 27.30 31.77 -22.74
C VAL A 617 27.97 33.04 -23.25
N PHE A 618 27.33 34.19 -23.11
CA PHE A 618 27.88 35.46 -23.57
C PHE A 618 29.09 35.92 -22.75
N ALA A 619 29.11 35.67 -21.44
CA ALA A 619 30.29 35.92 -20.60
C ALA A 619 31.49 35.06 -21.05
N ASN A 620 31.26 33.78 -21.33
CA ASN A 620 32.29 32.89 -21.87
C ASN A 620 32.78 33.35 -23.24
N TYR A 621 31.87 33.82 -24.11
CA TYR A 621 32.25 34.40 -25.40
C TYR A 621 33.12 35.63 -25.24
N ARG A 622 32.79 36.52 -24.29
CA ARG A 622 33.61 37.70 -24.01
C ARG A 622 35.06 37.31 -23.73
N ASP A 623 35.27 36.38 -22.80
CA ASP A 623 36.61 35.96 -22.40
C ASP A 623 37.36 35.25 -23.55
N GLN A 624 36.74 34.25 -24.17
CA GLN A 624 37.37 33.48 -25.25
C GLN A 624 37.73 34.35 -26.46
N TRP A 625 36.80 35.19 -26.92
CA TRP A 625 37.03 36.01 -28.11
C TRP A 625 37.95 37.18 -27.83
N THR A 626 37.95 37.75 -26.62
CA THR A 626 38.95 38.77 -26.23
C THR A 626 40.36 38.19 -26.38
N ARG A 627 40.62 37.02 -25.79
CA ARG A 627 41.94 36.35 -25.88
C ARG A 627 42.28 35.94 -27.31
N ALA A 628 41.30 35.39 -28.04
CA ALA A 628 41.51 34.93 -29.41
C ALA A 628 41.88 36.09 -30.34
N PHE A 629 41.15 37.20 -30.28
CA PHE A 629 41.50 38.38 -31.07
C PHE A 629 42.85 38.96 -30.65
N GLN A 630 43.13 39.14 -29.36
CA GLN A 630 44.43 39.65 -28.90
C GLN A 630 45.63 38.84 -29.40
N SER A 631 45.48 37.51 -29.55
CA SER A 631 46.57 36.64 -30.01
C SER A 631 46.92 36.75 -31.50
N VAL A 632 46.07 37.37 -32.33
CA VAL A 632 46.30 37.49 -33.78
C VAL A 632 47.02 38.79 -34.10
N THR A 633 48.19 38.73 -34.72
CA THR A 633 48.93 39.88 -35.25
C THR A 633 48.41 40.26 -36.64
N LEU A 634 48.30 41.56 -36.92
CA LEU A 634 47.83 42.08 -38.20
C LEU A 634 48.91 43.00 -38.81
N ASN A 635 49.17 42.85 -40.10
CA ASN A 635 50.24 43.58 -40.79
C ASN A 635 49.68 44.66 -41.74
N SER A 636 48.39 44.63 -42.05
CA SER A 636 47.71 45.66 -42.84
C SER A 636 46.46 46.25 -42.17
N GLU A 637 46.16 47.51 -42.54
CA GLU A 637 44.92 48.18 -42.16
C GLU A 637 43.69 47.51 -42.79
N THR A 638 43.84 46.97 -44.00
CA THR A 638 42.79 46.18 -44.68
C THR A 638 42.42 44.92 -43.90
N ALA A 639 43.40 44.22 -43.33
CA ALA A 639 43.18 43.05 -42.48
C ALA A 639 42.45 43.43 -41.18
N ARG A 640 42.79 44.59 -40.58
CA ARG A 640 42.10 45.13 -39.40
C ARG A 640 40.65 45.50 -39.72
N GLN A 641 40.40 46.15 -40.85
CA GLN A 641 39.05 46.52 -41.26
C GLN A 641 38.18 45.30 -41.57
N ARG A 642 38.75 44.26 -42.19
CA ARG A 642 38.03 42.99 -42.42
C ARG A 642 37.65 42.29 -41.10
N MET A 643 38.58 42.19 -40.15
CA MET A 643 38.28 41.65 -38.82
C MET A 643 37.23 42.50 -38.08
N LEU A 644 37.23 43.82 -38.30
CA LEU A 644 36.22 44.72 -37.76
C LEU A 644 34.83 44.48 -38.39
N SER A 645 34.75 44.27 -39.71
CA SER A 645 33.50 43.87 -40.39
C SER A 645 32.91 42.59 -39.80
N ASP A 646 33.73 41.59 -39.52
CA ASP A 646 33.28 40.33 -38.89
C ASP A 646 32.63 40.58 -37.52
N VAL A 647 33.28 41.36 -36.65
CA VAL A 647 32.74 41.67 -35.31
C VAL A 647 31.51 42.58 -35.38
N GLN A 648 31.45 43.51 -36.33
CA GLN A 648 30.26 44.33 -36.57
C GLN A 648 29.07 43.48 -37.02
N PHE A 649 29.30 42.51 -37.91
CA PHE A 649 28.27 41.55 -38.27
C PHE A 649 27.78 40.75 -37.05
N PHE A 650 28.71 40.23 -36.24
CA PHE A 650 28.38 39.49 -35.02
C PHE A 650 27.52 40.32 -34.07
N LYS A 651 27.95 41.55 -33.77
CA LYS A 651 27.20 42.52 -32.95
C LYS A 651 25.78 42.71 -33.46
N SER A 652 25.60 42.95 -34.77
CA SER A 652 24.28 43.18 -35.38
C SER A 652 23.30 42.03 -35.18
N LYS A 653 23.80 40.80 -34.95
CA LYS A 653 22.99 39.60 -34.69
C LYS A 653 22.79 39.36 -33.20
N ILE A 654 23.84 39.52 -32.40
CA ILE A 654 23.85 39.15 -30.98
C ILE A 654 23.20 40.21 -30.10
N ASP A 655 23.32 41.50 -30.43
CA ASP A 655 22.67 42.60 -29.68
C ASP A 655 21.13 42.52 -29.72
N LYS A 656 20.57 41.70 -30.62
CA LYS A 656 19.13 41.41 -30.71
C LYS A 656 18.67 40.34 -29.73
N LEU A 657 19.60 39.66 -29.07
CA LEU A 657 19.33 38.55 -28.17
C LEU A 657 19.44 39.06 -26.73
N ASP A 658 18.46 38.71 -25.90
CA ASP A 658 18.47 39.13 -24.51
C ASP A 658 19.66 38.49 -23.77
N GLY A 659 20.26 39.25 -22.85
CA GLY A 659 21.43 38.82 -22.08
C GLY A 659 22.79 39.06 -22.76
N SER A 660 22.85 39.57 -23.99
CA SER A 660 24.12 39.87 -24.68
C SER A 660 24.93 41.03 -24.08
N ALA A 661 24.25 41.94 -23.36
CA ALA A 661 24.82 43.16 -22.81
C ALA A 661 25.65 43.93 -23.85
N ASP A 662 26.82 44.45 -23.46
CA ASP A 662 27.77 45.20 -24.30
C ASP A 662 28.79 44.29 -25.03
N LEU A 663 28.55 42.97 -25.15
CA LEU A 663 29.53 42.03 -25.72
C LEU A 663 30.03 42.46 -27.11
N GLY A 664 29.12 42.87 -27.99
CA GLY A 664 29.47 43.31 -29.34
C GLY A 664 30.33 44.58 -29.35
N GLU A 665 29.99 45.57 -28.52
CA GLU A 665 30.77 46.82 -28.38
C GLU A 665 32.17 46.55 -27.83
N HIS A 666 32.28 45.69 -26.81
CA HIS A 666 33.56 45.30 -26.20
C HIS A 666 34.50 44.67 -27.23
N LEU A 667 34.02 43.71 -28.01
CA LEU A 667 34.85 43.05 -29.04
C LEU A 667 35.27 44.02 -30.15
N ILE A 668 34.41 44.98 -30.54
CA ILE A 668 34.77 46.06 -31.48
C ILE A 668 35.93 46.89 -30.91
N GLY A 669 35.87 47.24 -29.62
CA GLY A 669 36.93 47.97 -28.93
C GLY A 669 38.28 47.26 -29.03
N ILE A 670 38.29 45.95 -28.76
CA ILE A 670 39.52 45.12 -28.82
C ILE A 670 40.14 45.10 -30.21
N VAL A 671 39.34 44.93 -31.27
CA VAL A 671 39.85 44.90 -32.65
C VAL A 671 40.36 46.29 -33.07
N LYS A 672 39.65 47.37 -32.70
CA LYS A 672 40.09 48.74 -32.99
C LYS A 672 41.42 49.09 -32.33
N SER A 673 41.68 48.59 -31.11
CA SER A 673 42.91 48.84 -30.35
C SER A 673 44.15 48.07 -30.83
N LYS A 674 44.04 47.22 -31.86
CA LYS A 674 45.18 46.46 -32.36
C LYS A 674 46.19 47.34 -33.11
N THR A 675 47.46 47.21 -32.76
CA THR A 675 48.59 47.84 -33.44
C THR A 675 48.95 47.07 -34.71
N ILE A 676 49.14 47.78 -35.83
CA ILE A 676 49.54 47.22 -37.12
C ILE A 676 51.06 47.18 -37.18
N VAL A 677 51.64 46.02 -37.46
CA VAL A 677 53.10 45.88 -37.62
C VAL A 677 53.46 46.17 -39.08
N SER A 678 53.88 47.40 -39.38
CA SER A 678 54.43 47.72 -40.71
C SER A 678 55.82 47.09 -40.90
N PRO A 679 56.16 46.50 -42.07
CA PRO A 679 57.51 46.06 -42.35
C PRO A 679 58.47 47.26 -42.53
N PRO A 680 59.79 47.11 -42.22
CA PRO A 680 60.75 48.20 -42.34
C PRO A 680 60.95 48.60 -43.82
N ALA A 681 60.95 49.92 -44.07
CA ALA A 681 61.10 50.50 -45.40
C ALA A 681 62.52 50.25 -45.97
N ASN A 682 62.60 49.52 -47.08
CA ASN A 682 63.79 49.45 -47.93
C ASN A 682 63.96 50.79 -48.66
N ASN A 683 64.87 51.63 -48.19
CA ASN A 683 65.37 52.81 -48.92
C ASN A 683 66.74 52.50 -49.50
N ALA A 684 66.84 52.37 -50.83
CA ALA A 684 67.92 52.95 -51.65
C ALA A 684 67.71 52.59 -53.13
N SER A 685 67.22 53.55 -53.91
CA SER A 685 67.40 53.57 -55.37
C SER A 685 68.83 54.03 -55.71
N PRO A 686 69.51 53.47 -56.72
CA PRO A 686 70.87 53.86 -57.09
C PRO A 686 70.89 55.04 -58.08
N GLN A 687 71.77 56.01 -57.86
CA GLN A 687 72.23 56.96 -58.88
C GLN A 687 73.50 56.44 -59.59
N PRO A 688 73.76 56.79 -60.87
CA PRO A 688 74.91 56.28 -61.62
C PRO A 688 75.98 57.36 -61.87
N VAL A 689 77.24 57.19 -61.44
CA VAL A 689 78.42 57.84 -62.08
C VAL A 689 79.73 57.04 -61.89
N LYS A 690 80.29 56.61 -63.04
CA LYS A 690 81.70 56.45 -63.50
C LYS A 690 82.88 56.10 -62.56
N SER A 691 83.54 55.02 -63.00
CA SER A 691 84.98 54.84 -63.32
C SER A 691 86.06 54.68 -62.23
N LEU A 692 86.78 53.55 -62.40
CA LEU A 692 88.24 53.32 -62.46
C LEU A 692 88.88 52.38 -61.42
N SER A 693 89.67 51.47 -62.01
CA SER A 693 90.81 50.68 -61.50
C SER A 693 90.60 49.53 -60.50
N SER A 694 90.74 48.34 -61.07
CA SER A 694 91.15 47.02 -60.53
C SER A 694 92.63 46.99 -60.05
N PRO A 695 93.16 45.84 -59.60
CA PRO A 695 92.89 45.00 -58.40
C PRO A 695 94.25 44.80 -57.64
N PRO A 696 94.65 43.72 -56.89
CA PRO A 696 94.48 42.27 -57.14
C PRO A 696 94.15 41.39 -55.88
N GLN A 697 93.44 40.28 -56.08
CA GLN A 697 93.87 38.86 -55.88
C GLN A 697 94.31 38.42 -54.47
N GLU A 698 93.59 37.43 -53.94
CA GLU A 698 94.06 36.08 -53.57
C GLU A 698 92.80 35.24 -53.25
N LEU A 699 92.50 34.14 -53.98
CA LEU A 699 92.94 32.76 -53.72
C LEU A 699 92.58 32.34 -52.28
N GLU A 700 91.86 31.26 -51.96
CA GLU A 700 91.78 29.96 -52.61
C GLU A 700 90.72 29.10 -51.89
N THR A 701 90.03 28.26 -52.67
CA THR A 701 89.67 26.84 -52.45
C THR A 701 88.97 26.34 -51.18
N GLY A 702 87.95 25.49 -51.41
CA GLY A 702 87.61 24.41 -50.47
C GLY A 702 86.16 23.91 -50.48
N ASP A 703 85.69 23.36 -51.59
CA ASP A 703 84.65 22.32 -51.64
C ASP A 703 85.37 20.93 -51.66
N PRO A 704 84.73 19.73 -51.56
CA PRO A 704 83.33 19.38 -51.27
C PRO A 704 83.12 18.07 -50.41
N GLU A 705 81.83 17.72 -50.18
CA GLU A 705 81.22 16.35 -50.11
C GLU A 705 81.65 15.35 -48.99
N PRO A 706 80.96 14.19 -48.72
CA PRO A 706 79.92 13.46 -49.49
C PRO A 706 78.63 13.10 -48.68
N ALA A 707 77.45 12.96 -49.29
CA ALA A 707 76.87 11.82 -50.02
C ALA A 707 76.43 10.59 -49.19
N LYS A 708 75.17 10.17 -49.45
CA LYS A 708 74.62 8.80 -49.60
C LYS A 708 73.49 8.36 -48.62
N ILE A 709 72.26 8.18 -49.16
CA ILE A 709 71.58 6.90 -49.55
C ILE A 709 70.91 6.21 -48.33
N ILE A 710 69.58 6.29 -48.11
CA ILE A 710 68.45 5.41 -48.57
C ILE A 710 68.59 3.93 -48.08
N PRO A 711 67.55 3.08 -47.96
CA PRO A 711 66.23 3.13 -47.29
C PRO A 711 66.02 1.97 -46.27
N LYS A 712 64.95 2.03 -45.46
CA LYS A 712 63.86 1.04 -45.38
C LYS A 712 62.78 1.52 -44.43
#